data_AF-A0ABC8VU48-F1
#
_entry.id   AF-A0ABC8VU48-F1
#
_cell.length_a   1.000
_cell.length_b   1.000
_cell.length_c   1.000
_cell.angle_alpha   90.00
_cell.angle_beta   90.00
_cell.angle_gamma   90.00
#
_symmetry.space_group_name_H-M   'P 1'
#
loop_
_entity.id
_entity.type
_entity.pdbx_description
1 polymer ?
#
loop_
_entity_poly.entity_id
_entity_poly.type
_entity_poly.pdbx_seq_one_letter_code
_entity_poly.pdbx_strand_id
1 'polypeptide(L)'
;MADLVLGLAKTAVEGTLTMANTAIEKEKMLQKSIKCDLMLISDEFEMMHSFLNAAKERVTNDMARTLVRQVRNMALDVEDCIESTVQLDDKSSWWRRLLPSCMPPAAPVAALDDAVADIQLLKARVEAMGQRNSRYSHIDDSRSRNSEQMYQHAVTDATALDILVVAREATNDSCRLDLLKLIRKTYDGHELQVISVWGTASNVGMASVIKEAYDEPEICENFRLRAWVKLMHPFNPHELIQSLLIQFYTNCCPQGSTEGVPKPVDVIESKKGELFKEFMKQVNNERYLVILEGMSTMDDWDTVRAYLPDNSNGSCIVVHTQHLEIASFCIGHSYQVSELKRFSDDHSVCVFLKEVRGKNVLTTKEKAAHVWLTKFQHVRVGREIDLNELHIAIHSAHREVIFVWGIAGVGKSSIVRHVYCSEVLARRCSNFERFGWVSVSHPLNVRDLSRSLLLDLHSESLQQCSLLRIKDPVQECRDLLHEQRCLIVIDGLQSMEEWNLIKAVLALGVTESSLMSRIIVITNEESIATSCATTTWNVKGLEFDEILNLVKKKVSEKTGSSDLSTEVIEKSKHIIHKCGGFPKVAVAIADFLTTQLKANRADLEGWWILNQSFMHELETNRAFGSLQGLFSWVHSYFLTCPDFLKPCVFYLSLFPVNHNIQRMRLVRRWIAEGYSRDSKQSTALENAEEFFSKLVKLCMIRMLGSAILASSFSMPFCQVNGFFREYIISRSMEENLVFTLEGSCSMNSQRTGRHLAIGSTWDRDINVFKSIDVSRLRSLTVFGDWRSFFISENMRLLRVLDLEDASGVTEKDLEQIVKLLPRLKFLSLRGCRHIFRLPDSLSDLQQLQTLDIRDTFINMVPKSIIKLQKLQFICAGNAIPLDNDTGRVQILPPPAGSPSFSEFSRRNRIGIPHNFCVKVPGGIGILTALNYLGVIDVSVSRGKAVIKELKNLTLLHNLGVSGINRNNSHEFFATISGHRHLESLSVMFDNDNLGCMDGIAPPPENLRSLKLYGLVGKLPVWMMQLRSLTRIDLQMTTLPQEEMDALEGILNLRTLCLFVKEFQDGD
;
A
#
# COMPACT_ATOMS: atom_id res chain seq x y z
N MET A 1 11.14 -9.84 -2.16
CA MET A 1 12.00 -9.39 -3.28
C MET A 1 11.94 -10.41 -4.40
N ALA A 2 12.41 -11.63 -4.14
CA ALA A 2 12.59 -12.66 -5.16
C ALA A 2 11.26 -13.09 -5.85
N ASP A 3 10.12 -13.05 -5.16
CA ASP A 3 8.78 -13.29 -5.75
C ASP A 3 8.20 -12.11 -6.57
N LEU A 4 8.68 -10.89 -6.32
CA LEU A 4 8.30 -9.71 -7.10
C LEU A 4 8.94 -9.80 -8.49
N VAL A 5 10.21 -10.20 -8.53
CA VAL A 5 10.95 -10.56 -9.76
C VAL A 5 10.23 -11.68 -10.51
N LEU A 6 9.78 -12.70 -9.77
CA LEU A 6 9.08 -13.85 -10.33
C LEU A 6 7.78 -13.44 -11.04
N GLY A 7 6.97 -12.60 -10.40
CA GLY A 7 5.72 -12.13 -11.01
C GLY A 7 5.92 -11.25 -12.24
N LEU A 8 6.95 -10.40 -12.23
CA LEU A 8 7.35 -9.63 -13.41
C LEU A 8 7.82 -10.53 -14.56
N ALA A 9 8.59 -11.58 -14.24
CA ALA A 9 9.05 -12.55 -15.23
C ALA A 9 7.87 -13.34 -15.83
N LYS A 10 6.93 -13.80 -15.00
CA LYS A 10 5.71 -14.48 -15.46
C LYS A 10 4.92 -13.62 -16.42
N THR A 11 4.65 -12.37 -16.03
CA THR A 11 3.88 -11.43 -16.86
C THR A 11 4.59 -11.13 -18.18
N ALA A 12 5.91 -10.99 -18.18
CA ALA A 12 6.70 -10.80 -19.39
C ALA A 12 6.60 -12.02 -20.33
N VAL A 13 6.76 -13.24 -19.78
CA VAL A 13 6.67 -14.50 -20.54
C VAL A 13 5.27 -14.69 -21.13
N GLU A 14 4.22 -14.50 -20.33
CA GLU A 14 2.82 -14.56 -20.81
C GLU A 14 2.54 -13.55 -21.92
N GLY A 15 3.05 -12.33 -21.76
CA GLY A 15 2.96 -11.29 -22.77
C GLY A 15 3.64 -11.68 -24.08
N THR A 16 4.85 -12.25 -24.00
CA THR A 16 5.60 -12.70 -25.18
C THR A 16 4.91 -13.88 -25.85
N LEU A 17 4.43 -14.86 -25.09
CA LEU A 17 3.70 -16.03 -25.60
C LEU A 17 2.44 -15.61 -26.35
N THR A 18 1.65 -14.72 -25.76
CA THR A 18 0.44 -14.18 -26.40
C THR A 18 0.77 -13.46 -27.71
N MET A 19 1.86 -12.69 -27.73
CA MET A 19 2.29 -11.96 -28.93
C MET A 19 2.79 -12.91 -30.02
N ALA A 20 3.60 -13.92 -29.66
CA ALA A 20 4.09 -14.93 -30.58
C ALA A 20 2.93 -15.72 -31.21
N ASN A 21 1.99 -16.20 -30.39
CA ASN A 21 0.81 -16.92 -30.87
C ASN A 21 -0.07 -16.04 -31.77
N THR A 22 -0.26 -14.77 -31.41
CA THR A 22 -1.01 -13.81 -32.25
C THR A 22 -0.31 -13.59 -33.61
N ALA A 23 1.02 -13.49 -33.63
CA ALA A 23 1.78 -13.37 -34.88
C ALA A 23 1.68 -14.63 -35.75
N ILE A 24 1.73 -15.82 -35.12
CA ILE A 24 1.55 -17.12 -35.79
C ILE A 24 0.14 -17.25 -36.40
N GLU A 25 -0.90 -16.80 -35.69
CA GLU A 25 -2.31 -16.86 -36.13
C GLU A 25 -2.63 -15.85 -37.25
N LYS A 26 -2.13 -14.61 -37.11
CA LYS A 26 -2.47 -13.52 -38.04
C LYS A 26 -1.82 -13.66 -39.41
N GLU A 27 -0.71 -14.38 -39.53
CA GLU A 27 0.08 -14.36 -40.76
C GLU A 27 0.18 -15.72 -41.48
N LYS A 28 -0.59 -15.87 -42.57
CA LYS A 28 -0.40 -16.98 -43.53
C LYS A 28 0.86 -16.82 -44.40
N MET A 29 1.53 -15.66 -44.34
CA MET A 29 2.65 -15.24 -45.21
C MET A 29 4.04 -15.34 -44.57
N LEU A 30 4.15 -15.60 -43.26
CA LEU A 30 5.44 -15.81 -42.61
C LEU A 30 6.21 -16.91 -43.36
N GLN A 31 7.46 -16.64 -43.73
CA GLN A 31 8.32 -17.69 -44.28
C GLN A 31 8.27 -18.90 -43.35
N LYS A 32 8.14 -20.10 -43.92
CA LYS A 32 8.04 -21.36 -43.16
C LYS A 32 9.12 -21.46 -42.07
N SER A 33 10.32 -20.94 -42.33
CA SER A 33 11.43 -20.86 -41.35
C SER A 33 11.10 -19.99 -40.14
N ILE A 34 10.66 -18.73 -40.34
CA ILE A 34 10.35 -17.79 -39.25
C ILE A 34 9.19 -18.34 -38.41
N LYS A 35 8.17 -18.91 -39.05
CA LYS A 35 7.06 -19.54 -38.36
C LYS A 35 7.54 -20.71 -37.48
N CYS A 36 8.44 -21.55 -37.98
CA CYS A 36 9.05 -22.62 -37.18
C CYS A 36 9.87 -22.07 -36.01
N ASP A 37 10.67 -21.04 -36.23
CA ASP A 37 11.48 -20.44 -35.17
C ASP A 37 10.62 -19.78 -34.09
N LEU A 38 9.52 -19.11 -34.46
CA LEU A 38 8.55 -18.56 -33.50
C LEU A 38 7.80 -19.64 -32.73
N MET A 39 7.43 -20.76 -33.36
CA MET A 39 6.82 -21.90 -32.65
C MET A 39 7.79 -22.47 -31.61
N LEU A 40 9.06 -22.68 -31.97
CA LEU A 40 10.08 -23.17 -31.02
C LEU A 40 10.30 -22.21 -29.86
N ILE A 41 10.36 -20.91 -30.13
CA ILE A 41 10.46 -19.88 -29.08
C ILE A 41 9.22 -19.94 -28.17
N SER A 42 8.02 -20.11 -28.75
CA SER A 42 6.76 -20.24 -28.00
C SER A 42 6.80 -21.44 -27.05
N ASP A 43 7.14 -22.63 -27.57
CA ASP A 43 7.21 -23.88 -26.81
C ASP A 43 8.20 -23.78 -25.63
N GLU A 44 9.37 -23.17 -25.86
CA GLU A 44 10.36 -22.92 -24.80
C GLU A 44 9.85 -21.93 -23.74
N PHE A 45 9.12 -20.88 -24.14
CA PHE A 45 8.52 -19.96 -23.17
C PHE A 45 7.38 -20.59 -22.37
N GLU A 46 6.62 -21.54 -22.93
CA GLU A 46 5.65 -22.34 -22.16
C GLU A 46 6.35 -23.19 -21.09
N MET A 47 7.48 -23.80 -21.44
CA MET A 47 8.32 -24.54 -20.49
C MET A 47 8.89 -23.61 -19.41
N MET A 48 9.38 -22.42 -19.79
CA MET A 48 9.87 -21.42 -18.86
C MET A 48 8.76 -20.89 -17.94
N HIS A 49 7.55 -20.66 -18.45
CA HIS A 49 6.39 -20.25 -17.64
C HIS A 49 6.03 -21.31 -16.59
N SER A 50 5.99 -22.57 -17.00
CA SER A 50 5.78 -23.71 -16.11
C SER A 50 6.85 -23.79 -15.03
N PHE A 51 8.12 -23.56 -15.39
CA PHE A 51 9.22 -23.46 -14.43
C PHE A 51 9.02 -22.31 -13.44
N LEU A 52 8.65 -21.11 -13.90
CA LEU A 52 8.40 -19.96 -13.01
C LEU A 52 7.23 -20.21 -12.06
N ASN A 53 6.23 -20.99 -12.45
CA ASN A 53 5.14 -21.40 -11.56
C ASN A 53 5.61 -22.37 -10.46
N ALA A 54 6.48 -23.32 -10.80
CA ALA A 54 7.07 -24.25 -9.84
C ALA A 54 8.16 -23.61 -8.95
N ALA A 55 8.78 -22.52 -9.40
CA ALA A 55 9.89 -21.87 -8.70
C ALA A 55 9.48 -21.13 -7.41
N LYS A 56 8.17 -20.98 -7.12
CA LYS A 56 7.67 -20.23 -5.96
C LYS A 56 8.27 -20.68 -4.62
N GLU A 57 8.68 -21.95 -4.49
CA GLU A 57 9.30 -22.50 -3.29
C GLU A 57 10.86 -22.47 -3.29
N ARG A 58 11.49 -22.25 -4.46
CA ARG A 58 12.96 -22.37 -4.66
C ARG A 58 13.70 -21.03 -4.80
N VAL A 59 12.96 -19.93 -4.77
CA VAL A 59 13.43 -18.57 -5.12
C VAL A 59 14.27 -17.90 -4.01
N THR A 60 14.55 -18.62 -2.93
CA THR A 60 15.55 -18.25 -1.90
C THR A 60 16.99 -18.36 -2.39
N ASN A 61 17.26 -19.11 -3.47
CA ASN A 61 18.60 -19.30 -4.05
C ASN A 61 18.99 -18.16 -5.02
N ASP A 62 20.20 -17.62 -4.89
CA ASP A 62 20.75 -16.57 -5.77
C ASP A 62 20.83 -17.00 -7.25
N MET A 63 21.04 -18.30 -7.50
CA MET A 63 20.99 -18.86 -8.86
C MET A 63 19.59 -18.77 -9.47
N ALA A 64 18.56 -19.13 -8.70
CA ALA A 64 17.17 -19.04 -9.15
C ALA A 64 16.80 -17.58 -9.45
N ARG A 65 17.20 -16.63 -8.61
CA ARG A 65 16.97 -15.19 -8.84
C ARG A 65 17.63 -14.69 -10.13
N THR A 66 18.85 -15.15 -10.40
CA THR A 66 19.58 -14.79 -11.63
C THR A 66 18.90 -15.37 -12.86
N LEU A 67 18.42 -16.62 -12.79
CA LEU A 67 17.70 -17.26 -13.88
C LEU A 67 16.37 -16.56 -14.18
N VAL A 68 15.55 -16.26 -13.16
CA VAL A 68 14.29 -15.52 -13.31
C VAL A 68 14.53 -14.18 -14.02
N ARG A 69 15.58 -13.45 -13.62
CA ARG A 69 15.96 -12.18 -14.27
C ARG A 69 16.34 -12.37 -15.74
N GLN A 70 17.08 -13.42 -16.07
CA GLN A 70 17.45 -13.76 -17.44
C GLN A 70 16.22 -14.12 -18.29
N VAL A 71 15.31 -14.94 -17.77
CA VAL A 71 14.07 -15.35 -18.46
C VAL A 71 13.24 -14.11 -18.79
N ARG A 72 13.05 -13.23 -17.80
CA ARG A 72 12.33 -11.97 -17.99
C ARG A 72 12.97 -11.12 -19.08
N ASN A 73 14.28 -10.88 -19.01
CA ASN A 73 14.96 -10.03 -19.98
C ASN A 73 14.87 -10.64 -21.39
N MET A 74 14.96 -11.96 -21.51
CA MET A 74 14.80 -12.67 -22.78
C MET A 74 13.38 -12.57 -23.32
N ALA A 75 12.36 -12.78 -22.50
CA ALA A 75 10.96 -12.62 -22.89
C ALA A 75 10.72 -11.23 -23.49
N LEU A 76 11.23 -10.20 -22.81
CA LEU A 76 11.06 -8.83 -23.25
C LEU A 76 11.87 -8.51 -24.53
N ASP A 77 13.09 -9.05 -24.69
CA ASP A 77 13.88 -8.92 -25.93
C ASP A 77 13.15 -9.57 -27.13
N VAL A 78 12.51 -10.72 -26.90
CA VAL A 78 11.71 -11.43 -27.92
C VAL A 78 10.44 -10.65 -28.27
N GLU A 79 9.75 -10.09 -27.27
CA GLU A 79 8.60 -9.19 -27.51
C GLU A 79 9.00 -8.01 -28.41
N ASP A 80 10.14 -7.37 -28.11
CA ASP A 80 10.65 -6.23 -28.89
C ASP A 80 11.03 -6.62 -30.33
N CYS A 81 11.56 -7.84 -30.54
CA CYS A 81 11.87 -8.36 -31.86
C CYS A 81 10.62 -8.73 -32.67
N ILE A 82 9.67 -9.48 -32.09
CA ILE A 82 8.43 -9.84 -32.78
C ILE A 82 7.69 -8.57 -33.23
N GLU A 83 7.57 -7.58 -32.35
CA GLU A 83 6.94 -6.31 -32.71
C GLU A 83 7.69 -5.56 -33.83
N SER A 84 9.03 -5.67 -33.89
CA SER A 84 9.83 -5.14 -35.00
C SER A 84 9.48 -5.79 -36.33
N THR A 85 9.29 -7.11 -36.32
CA THR A 85 9.07 -7.92 -37.52
C THR A 85 7.68 -7.70 -38.10
N VAL A 86 6.63 -7.67 -37.26
CA VAL A 86 5.23 -7.42 -37.65
C VAL A 86 5.07 -6.01 -38.27
N GLN A 87 5.87 -5.03 -37.85
CA GLN A 87 5.83 -3.67 -38.41
C GLN A 87 6.40 -3.55 -39.82
N LEU A 88 7.28 -4.47 -40.24
CA LEU A 88 7.85 -4.46 -41.58
C LEU A 88 6.87 -4.99 -42.64
N ASP A 89 5.92 -5.85 -42.25
CA ASP A 89 4.98 -6.51 -43.17
C ASP A 89 3.74 -5.64 -43.53
N ASP A 90 3.37 -4.66 -42.70
CA ASP A 90 2.29 -3.70 -43.01
C ASP A 90 2.59 -2.85 -44.26
N LYS A 91 3.86 -2.82 -44.72
CA LYS A 91 4.28 -2.26 -46.01
C LYS A 91 4.34 -3.35 -47.10
N SER A 92 3.30 -4.15 -47.26
CA SER A 92 3.25 -5.23 -48.24
C SER A 92 3.24 -4.71 -49.70
N SER A 93 4.44 -4.41 -50.21
CA SER A 93 4.75 -4.16 -51.63
C SER A 93 5.48 -5.35 -52.27
N TRP A 94 5.50 -6.49 -51.57
CA TRP A 94 6.21 -7.71 -51.96
C TRP A 94 5.63 -8.40 -53.22
N TRP A 95 4.33 -8.26 -53.50
CA TRP A 95 3.71 -8.74 -54.75
C TRP A 95 4.17 -7.96 -56.00
N ARG A 96 4.78 -6.77 -55.86
CA ARG A 96 5.46 -6.11 -57.00
C ARG A 96 6.74 -6.82 -57.44
N ARG A 97 7.21 -7.83 -56.71
CA ARG A 97 8.37 -8.66 -57.05
C ARG A 97 8.03 -9.87 -57.93
N LEU A 98 6.75 -10.09 -58.25
CA LEU A 98 6.29 -11.12 -59.19
C LEU A 98 6.12 -10.60 -60.63
N LEU A 99 6.43 -9.32 -60.90
CA LEU A 99 6.47 -8.77 -62.25
C LEU A 99 7.92 -8.78 -62.80
N PRO A 100 8.13 -9.17 -64.07
CA PRO A 100 9.46 -9.17 -64.68
C PRO A 100 10.15 -7.81 -64.62
N SER A 101 11.45 -7.86 -64.35
CA SER A 101 12.37 -6.77 -64.04
C SER A 101 12.43 -5.63 -65.07
N CYS A 102 12.19 -4.41 -64.63
CA CYS A 102 12.83 -3.20 -65.18
C CYS A 102 12.60 -1.99 -64.26
N MET A 103 13.13 -2.01 -63.02
CA MET A 103 13.53 -0.85 -62.21
C MET A 103 14.41 -1.32 -61.03
N PRO A 104 15.35 -0.49 -60.52
CA PRO A 104 16.23 -0.88 -59.42
C PRO A 104 15.43 -1.08 -58.12
N PRO A 105 15.84 -1.98 -57.21
CA PRO A 105 15.16 -2.14 -55.94
C PRO A 105 15.35 -0.88 -55.10
N ALA A 106 14.24 -0.25 -54.71
CA ALA A 106 14.22 0.61 -53.53
C ALA A 106 14.59 -0.23 -52.29
N ALA A 107 14.92 0.43 -51.18
CA ALA A 107 15.74 -0.10 -50.09
C ALA A 107 15.05 -0.85 -48.90
N PRO A 108 14.01 -1.73 -49.03
CA PRO A 108 13.54 -2.52 -47.87
C PRO A 108 14.00 -3.99 -47.85
N VAL A 109 15.04 -4.40 -48.60
CA VAL A 109 15.56 -5.79 -48.51
C VAL A 109 16.34 -6.00 -47.20
N ALA A 110 17.18 -5.04 -46.80
CA ALA A 110 18.03 -5.15 -45.61
C ALA A 110 17.23 -5.28 -44.30
N ALA A 111 16.14 -4.53 -44.13
CA ALA A 111 15.39 -4.50 -42.87
C ALA A 111 14.69 -5.84 -42.53
N LEU A 112 14.29 -6.62 -43.55
CA LEU A 112 13.68 -7.94 -43.34
C LEU A 112 14.74 -9.00 -43.03
N ASP A 113 15.89 -8.94 -43.70
CA ASP A 113 17.02 -9.83 -43.43
C ASP A 113 17.57 -9.61 -42.00
N ASP A 114 17.63 -8.35 -41.56
CA ASP A 114 17.97 -7.98 -40.18
C ASP A 114 16.98 -8.57 -39.15
N ALA A 115 15.68 -8.51 -39.45
CA ALA A 115 14.63 -9.04 -38.59
C ALA A 115 14.66 -10.57 -38.47
N VAL A 116 14.98 -11.27 -39.57
CA VAL A 116 15.18 -12.73 -39.57
C VAL A 116 16.43 -13.11 -38.77
N ALA A 117 17.53 -12.37 -38.94
CA ALA A 117 18.75 -12.56 -38.18
C ALA A 117 18.53 -12.35 -36.67
N ASP A 118 17.75 -11.35 -36.28
CA ASP A 118 17.39 -11.09 -34.88
C ASP A 118 16.56 -12.23 -34.27
N ILE A 119 15.56 -12.75 -35.00
CA ILE A 119 14.76 -13.91 -34.54
C ILE A 119 15.66 -15.15 -34.38
N GLN A 120 16.55 -15.43 -35.33
CA GLN A 120 17.47 -16.57 -35.25
C GLN A 120 18.46 -16.43 -34.08
N LEU A 121 18.97 -15.22 -33.85
CA LEU A 121 19.82 -14.92 -32.70
C LEU A 121 19.07 -15.14 -31.38
N LEU A 122 17.81 -14.71 -31.30
CA LEU A 122 16.98 -14.91 -30.11
C LEU A 122 16.70 -16.39 -29.86
N LYS A 123 16.37 -17.17 -30.90
CA LYS A 123 16.24 -18.63 -30.81
C LYS A 123 17.50 -19.26 -30.22
N ALA A 124 18.68 -18.94 -30.75
CA ALA A 124 19.95 -19.45 -30.24
C ALA A 124 20.20 -19.05 -28.77
N ARG A 125 19.79 -17.84 -28.37
CA ARG A 125 19.88 -17.38 -26.97
C ARG A 125 18.94 -18.16 -26.04
N VAL A 126 17.71 -18.46 -26.48
CA VAL A 126 16.70 -19.27 -25.76
C VAL A 126 17.22 -20.70 -25.55
N GLU A 127 17.66 -21.36 -26.62
CA GLU A 127 18.21 -22.73 -26.57
C GLU A 127 19.43 -22.82 -25.65
N ALA A 128 20.37 -21.87 -25.77
CA ALA A 128 21.56 -21.82 -24.93
C ALA A 128 21.24 -21.59 -23.44
N MET A 129 20.10 -20.96 -23.12
CA MET A 129 19.62 -20.78 -21.76
C MET A 129 19.00 -22.06 -21.21
N GLY A 130 18.19 -22.77 -22.00
CA GLY A 130 17.68 -24.10 -21.66
C GLY A 130 18.82 -25.07 -21.31
N GLN A 131 19.89 -25.08 -22.13
CA GLN A 131 21.08 -25.90 -21.90
C GLN A 131 21.88 -25.49 -20.64
N ARG A 132 21.96 -24.18 -20.33
CA ARG A 132 22.58 -23.70 -19.08
C ARG A 132 21.77 -24.13 -17.88
N ASN A 133 20.45 -23.97 -17.92
CA ASN A 133 19.56 -24.35 -16.83
C ASN A 133 19.66 -25.86 -16.53
N SER A 134 19.65 -26.71 -17.56
CA SER A 134 19.90 -28.16 -17.41
C SER A 134 21.20 -28.43 -16.65
N ARG A 135 22.32 -27.79 -17.03
CA ARG A 135 23.61 -27.98 -16.37
C ARG A 135 23.64 -27.59 -14.88
N TYR A 136 22.97 -26.50 -14.51
CA TYR A 136 22.99 -26.01 -13.12
C TYR A 136 21.88 -26.61 -12.24
N SER A 137 20.78 -27.09 -12.82
CA SER A 137 19.69 -27.76 -12.08
C SER A 137 20.16 -29.01 -11.34
N HIS A 138 21.11 -29.76 -11.92
CA HIS A 138 21.70 -30.96 -11.29
C HIS A 138 22.59 -30.65 -10.08
N ILE A 139 23.02 -29.40 -9.90
CA ILE A 139 23.86 -28.99 -8.76
C ILE A 139 22.97 -28.71 -7.53
N ASP A 140 21.76 -28.17 -7.72
CA ASP A 140 20.83 -27.82 -6.64
C ASP A 140 20.23 -29.07 -5.96
N ASP A 141 19.90 -30.11 -6.74
CA ASP A 141 19.42 -31.41 -6.22
C ASP A 141 20.49 -32.16 -5.40
N SER A 142 21.78 -31.92 -5.67
CA SER A 142 22.87 -32.50 -4.87
C SER A 142 23.06 -31.80 -3.53
N ARG A 143 22.65 -30.53 -3.42
CA ARG A 143 22.81 -29.72 -2.21
C ARG A 143 21.66 -29.97 -1.23
N SER A 144 20.43 -30.21 -1.72
CA SER A 144 19.28 -30.55 -0.86
C SER A 144 19.46 -31.88 -0.13
N ARG A 145 20.11 -32.87 -0.77
CA ARG A 145 20.45 -34.16 -0.13
C ARG A 145 21.57 -34.06 0.92
N ASN A 146 22.44 -33.06 0.82
CA ASN A 146 23.54 -32.86 1.78
C ASN A 146 23.15 -31.91 2.93
N SER A 147 22.12 -31.08 2.77
CA SER A 147 21.64 -30.15 3.82
C SER A 147 20.82 -30.82 4.92
N GLU A 148 20.26 -32.01 4.70
CA GLU A 148 19.53 -32.76 5.75
C GLU A 148 20.46 -33.58 6.68
N GLN A 149 21.75 -33.71 6.34
CA GLN A 149 22.72 -34.47 7.17
C GLN A 149 23.79 -33.61 7.85
N MET A 150 23.73 -32.28 7.72
CA MET A 150 24.75 -31.37 8.27
C MET A 150 24.22 -30.31 9.26
N TYR A 151 23.00 -30.50 9.79
CA TYR A 151 22.40 -29.66 10.84
C TYR A 151 22.22 -30.40 12.17
N GLN A 152 23.18 -31.26 12.56
CA GLN A 152 23.18 -31.84 13.91
C GLN A 152 24.48 -31.70 14.71
N HIS A 153 25.58 -31.18 14.15
CA HIS A 153 26.81 -31.02 14.92
C HIS A 153 27.59 -29.77 14.53
N ALA A 154 27.47 -28.72 15.37
CA ALA A 154 28.56 -27.90 15.89
C ALA A 154 28.03 -26.52 16.35
N VAL A 155 27.71 -26.41 17.64
CA VAL A 155 27.81 -25.13 18.37
C VAL A 155 28.61 -25.41 19.62
N THR A 156 29.90 -25.12 19.55
CA THR A 156 30.75 -24.87 20.73
C THR A 156 31.75 -23.78 20.37
N ASP A 157 31.51 -22.65 21.02
CA ASP A 157 32.45 -21.69 21.58
C ASP A 157 33.30 -20.71 20.76
N ALA A 158 33.06 -19.46 21.19
CA ALA A 158 34.02 -18.42 21.54
C ALA A 158 34.42 -17.40 20.46
N THR A 159 33.78 -16.22 20.54
CA THR A 159 34.46 -14.95 20.89
C THR A 159 33.43 -13.82 21.07
N ALA A 160 32.84 -13.74 22.27
CA ALA A 160 32.03 -12.59 22.71
C ALA A 160 32.39 -12.15 24.14
N LEU A 161 33.49 -12.66 24.70
CA LEU A 161 33.85 -12.43 26.09
C LEU A 161 34.59 -11.09 26.34
N ASP A 162 35.04 -10.40 25.29
CA ASP A 162 35.90 -9.21 25.45
C ASP A 162 35.17 -7.85 25.34
N ILE A 163 33.85 -7.86 25.11
CA ILE A 163 33.03 -6.62 25.07
C ILE A 163 32.08 -6.52 26.29
N LEU A 164 31.86 -7.62 27.02
CA LEU A 164 30.93 -7.67 28.16
C LEU A 164 31.55 -7.26 29.51
N VAL A 165 32.88 -7.11 29.58
CA VAL A 165 33.58 -6.76 30.83
C VAL A 165 33.47 -5.26 31.15
N VAL A 166 33.30 -4.38 30.15
CA VAL A 166 33.33 -2.91 30.36
C VAL A 166 31.98 -2.32 30.79
N ALA A 167 30.86 -3.07 30.69
CA ALA A 167 29.53 -2.59 31.10
C ALA A 167 29.16 -2.94 32.56
N ARG A 168 30.04 -3.64 33.30
CA ARG A 168 29.65 -4.40 34.50
C ARG A 168 29.61 -3.61 35.81
N GLU A 169 30.20 -2.41 35.90
CA GLU A 169 30.50 -1.83 37.23
C GLU A 169 29.77 -0.55 37.63
N ALA A 170 28.91 0.06 36.80
CA ALA A 170 28.33 1.38 37.13
C ALA A 170 26.80 1.46 37.28
N THR A 171 26.02 0.38 37.06
CA THR A 171 24.54 0.51 37.00
C THR A 171 23.72 -0.58 37.73
N ASN A 172 24.34 -1.42 38.58
CA ASN A 172 23.65 -2.53 39.24
C ASN A 172 23.05 -2.22 40.62
N ASP A 173 23.45 -1.14 41.29
CA ASP A 173 23.09 -0.92 42.70
C ASP A 173 21.60 -0.59 42.96
N SER A 174 20.94 0.13 42.05
CA SER A 174 19.54 0.57 42.28
C SER A 174 18.56 -0.61 42.26
N CYS A 175 18.69 -1.55 41.32
CA CYS A 175 17.75 -2.66 41.17
C CYS A 175 17.90 -3.70 42.27
N ARG A 176 19.14 -3.93 42.73
CA ARG A 176 19.46 -4.78 43.87
C ARG A 176 18.77 -4.27 45.13
N LEU A 177 18.90 -2.97 45.41
CA LEU A 177 18.27 -2.33 46.57
C LEU A 177 16.73 -2.42 46.52
N ASP A 178 16.12 -2.32 45.35
CA ASP A 178 14.67 -2.38 45.22
C ASP A 178 14.11 -3.81 45.33
N LEU A 179 14.77 -4.83 44.76
CA LEU A 179 14.39 -6.23 44.98
C LEU A 179 14.58 -6.64 46.45
N LEU A 180 15.66 -6.18 47.10
CA LEU A 180 15.89 -6.42 48.53
C LEU A 180 14.82 -5.79 49.42
N LYS A 181 14.40 -4.56 49.13
CA LYS A 181 13.27 -3.93 49.84
C LYS A 181 11.99 -4.76 49.70
N LEU A 182 11.75 -5.37 48.53
CA LEU A 182 10.55 -6.16 48.27
C LEU A 182 10.56 -7.51 48.99
N ILE A 183 11.73 -8.17 49.06
CA ILE A 183 11.89 -9.39 49.85
C ILE A 183 11.79 -9.05 51.34
N ARG A 184 12.37 -7.94 51.82
CA ARG A 184 12.27 -7.50 53.23
C ARG A 184 10.83 -7.21 53.69
N LYS A 185 9.95 -6.76 52.79
CA LYS A 185 8.51 -6.59 53.13
C LYS A 185 7.82 -7.88 53.55
N THR A 186 8.36 -9.05 53.21
CA THR A 186 7.85 -10.35 53.68
C THR A 186 8.03 -10.55 55.19
N TYR A 187 8.95 -9.81 55.82
CA TYR A 187 9.26 -10.02 57.24
C TYR A 187 8.10 -9.63 58.16
N ASP A 188 7.34 -8.61 57.76
CA ASP A 188 6.21 -8.07 58.50
C ASP A 188 4.87 -8.74 58.11
N GLY A 189 4.87 -9.60 57.09
CA GLY A 189 3.69 -10.27 56.56
C GLY A 189 3.56 -11.72 57.05
N HIS A 190 2.33 -12.17 57.31
CA HIS A 190 2.07 -13.58 57.61
C HIS A 190 1.83 -14.41 56.35
N GLU A 191 1.27 -13.86 55.26
CA GLU A 191 0.94 -14.60 54.03
C GLU A 191 2.16 -14.94 53.14
N LEU A 192 2.02 -15.96 52.29
CA LEU A 192 2.98 -16.29 51.23
C LEU A 192 3.06 -15.16 50.19
N GLN A 193 4.26 -14.60 50.01
CA GLN A 193 4.51 -13.59 49.00
C GLN A 193 5.07 -14.21 47.72
N VAL A 194 4.43 -13.92 46.58
CA VAL A 194 4.96 -14.28 45.25
C VAL A 194 5.42 -13.01 44.56
N ILE A 195 6.68 -13.01 44.11
CA ILE A 195 7.31 -11.93 43.36
C ILE A 195 7.65 -12.49 41.99
N SER A 196 7.13 -11.90 40.91
CA SER A 196 7.50 -12.31 39.56
C SER A 196 8.32 -11.22 38.87
N VAL A 197 9.46 -11.61 38.32
CA VAL A 197 10.42 -10.77 37.63
C VAL A 197 10.39 -11.13 36.15
N TRP A 198 10.04 -10.16 35.30
CA TRP A 198 9.94 -10.30 33.85
C TRP A 198 10.96 -9.41 33.13
N GLY A 199 11.56 -9.88 32.03
CA GLY A 199 12.43 -9.09 31.15
C GLY A 199 12.70 -9.75 29.78
N THR A 200 12.97 -8.93 28.77
CA THR A 200 13.07 -9.35 27.34
C THR A 200 14.50 -9.68 26.84
N ALA A 201 15.55 -9.51 27.65
CA ALA A 201 16.96 -9.71 27.26
C ALA A 201 17.64 -10.92 27.94
N SER A 202 18.79 -11.33 27.42
CA SER A 202 19.57 -12.52 27.82
C SER A 202 19.68 -12.74 29.35
N ASN A 203 19.39 -13.97 29.80
CA ASN A 203 19.29 -14.43 31.20
C ASN A 203 20.44 -14.02 32.16
N VAL A 204 21.62 -13.66 31.63
CA VAL A 204 22.86 -13.48 32.39
C VAL A 204 22.82 -12.27 33.33
N GLY A 205 22.12 -11.18 32.97
CA GLY A 205 22.03 -9.98 33.81
C GLY A 205 21.08 -10.11 35.00
N MET A 206 19.97 -10.84 34.83
CA MET A 206 18.85 -10.87 35.78
C MET A 206 19.06 -11.95 36.83
N ALA A 207 19.62 -13.09 36.41
CA ALA A 207 20.14 -14.09 37.34
C ALA A 207 21.22 -13.49 38.26
N SER A 208 22.05 -12.54 37.80
CA SER A 208 23.02 -11.86 38.67
C SER A 208 22.34 -11.03 39.76
N VAL A 209 21.33 -10.21 39.40
CA VAL A 209 20.61 -9.35 40.36
C VAL A 209 19.83 -10.18 41.39
N ILE A 210 19.15 -11.24 40.95
CA ILE A 210 18.43 -12.13 41.85
C ILE A 210 19.42 -12.90 42.74
N LYS A 211 20.60 -13.27 42.23
CA LYS A 211 21.65 -13.97 42.99
C LYS A 211 22.30 -13.11 44.04
N GLU A 212 22.67 -11.88 43.69
CA GLU A 212 23.17 -10.91 44.66
C GLU A 212 22.15 -10.64 45.77
N ALA A 213 20.84 -10.59 45.46
CA ALA A 213 19.80 -10.46 46.49
C ALA A 213 19.62 -11.74 47.32
N TYR A 214 19.72 -12.92 46.70
CA TYR A 214 19.57 -14.21 47.38
C TYR A 214 20.70 -14.52 48.37
N ASP A 215 21.92 -14.09 48.06
CA ASP A 215 23.14 -14.31 48.85
C ASP A 215 23.36 -13.26 49.96
N GLU A 216 22.45 -12.29 50.13
CA GLU A 216 22.56 -11.24 51.17
C GLU A 216 22.47 -11.83 52.59
N PRO A 217 23.37 -11.47 53.52
CA PRO A 217 23.44 -12.06 54.86
C PRO A 217 22.12 -12.00 55.63
N GLU A 218 21.40 -10.89 55.55
CA GLU A 218 20.10 -10.72 56.22
C GLU A 218 19.01 -11.66 55.66
N ILE A 219 19.03 -11.96 54.36
CA ILE A 219 18.10 -12.92 53.75
C ILE A 219 18.48 -14.35 54.15
N CYS A 220 19.78 -14.63 54.27
CA CYS A 220 20.29 -15.91 54.75
C CYS A 220 19.86 -16.21 56.19
N GLU A 221 19.79 -15.19 57.05
CA GLU A 221 19.35 -15.33 58.45
C GLU A 221 17.83 -15.49 58.58
N ASN A 222 17.04 -14.79 57.77
CA ASN A 222 15.57 -14.76 57.88
C ASN A 222 14.85 -15.89 57.16
N PHE A 223 15.46 -16.51 56.14
CA PHE A 223 14.92 -17.67 55.44
C PHE A 223 15.80 -18.89 55.70
N ARG A 224 15.37 -19.78 56.61
CA ARG A 224 16.10 -21.01 56.94
C ARG A 224 16.17 -21.96 55.76
N LEU A 225 15.08 -22.12 55.02
CA LEU A 225 15.02 -22.97 53.82
C LEU A 225 15.21 -22.10 52.58
N ARG A 226 16.30 -22.30 51.84
CA ARG A 226 16.56 -21.54 50.62
C ARG A 226 16.92 -22.45 49.46
N ALA A 227 16.31 -22.22 48.30
CA ALA A 227 16.64 -22.94 47.09
C ALA A 227 16.47 -22.08 45.84
N TRP A 228 17.32 -22.34 44.85
CA TRP A 228 17.28 -21.80 43.50
C TRP A 228 17.19 -22.94 42.51
N VAL A 229 16.07 -23.06 41.80
CA VAL A 229 15.85 -24.14 40.85
C VAL A 229 15.53 -23.59 39.47
N LYS A 230 16.27 -24.06 38.48
CA LYS A 230 15.93 -23.90 37.07
C LYS A 230 15.08 -25.08 36.62
N LEU A 231 13.88 -24.81 36.14
CA LEU A 231 12.98 -25.84 35.62
C LEU A 231 13.49 -26.36 34.27
N MET A 232 13.57 -27.67 34.16
CA MET A 232 13.95 -28.38 32.94
C MET A 232 12.69 -28.89 32.25
N HIS A 233 12.65 -28.84 30.91
CA HIS A 233 11.53 -29.36 30.12
C HIS A 233 11.92 -30.67 29.42
N PRO A 234 11.07 -31.71 29.45
CA PRO A 234 9.71 -31.75 30.04
C PRO A 234 9.71 -31.67 31.58
N PHE A 235 8.75 -30.93 32.14
CA PHE A 235 8.69 -30.62 33.58
C PHE A 235 8.35 -31.87 34.41
N ASN A 236 9.18 -32.17 35.42
CA ASN A 236 9.02 -33.31 36.33
C ASN A 236 8.95 -32.83 37.80
N PRO A 237 7.77 -32.94 38.46
CA PRO A 237 7.60 -32.52 39.85
C PRO A 237 8.50 -33.25 40.85
N HIS A 238 8.84 -34.52 40.60
CA HIS A 238 9.69 -35.30 41.49
C HIS A 238 11.14 -34.79 41.49
N GLU A 239 11.66 -34.38 40.33
CA GLU A 239 13.00 -33.78 40.21
C GLU A 239 13.05 -32.39 40.87
N LEU A 240 11.98 -31.60 40.73
CA LEU A 240 11.87 -30.32 41.43
C LEU A 240 11.94 -30.51 42.96
N ILE A 241 11.14 -31.42 43.51
CA ILE A 241 11.10 -31.70 44.95
C ILE A 241 12.46 -32.19 45.45
N GLN A 242 13.12 -33.09 44.71
CA GLN A 242 14.46 -33.56 45.04
C GLN A 242 15.48 -32.41 45.02
N SER A 243 15.45 -31.56 44.01
CA SER A 243 16.34 -30.40 43.90
C SER A 243 16.16 -29.41 45.05
N LEU A 244 14.90 -29.10 45.42
CA LEU A 244 14.58 -28.24 46.55
C LEU A 244 15.09 -28.83 47.88
N LEU A 245 14.83 -30.11 48.15
CA LEU A 245 15.30 -30.82 49.35
C LEU A 245 16.83 -30.80 49.48
N ILE A 246 17.56 -31.10 48.40
CA ILE A 246 19.03 -31.08 48.40
C ILE A 246 19.53 -29.69 48.78
N GLN A 247 18.95 -28.65 48.18
CA GLN A 247 19.37 -27.28 48.43
C GLN A 247 18.98 -26.79 49.83
N PHE A 248 17.82 -27.18 50.35
CA PHE A 248 17.44 -26.89 51.74
C PHE A 248 18.45 -27.47 52.73
N TYR A 249 18.83 -28.76 52.60
CA TYR A 249 19.86 -29.34 53.47
C TYR A 249 21.24 -28.70 53.30
N THR A 250 21.61 -28.37 52.07
CA THR A 250 22.92 -27.76 51.77
C THR A 250 23.02 -26.33 52.31
N ASN A 251 21.92 -25.57 52.27
CA ASN A 251 21.89 -24.16 52.68
C ASN A 251 21.56 -23.95 54.18
N CYS A 252 21.04 -24.97 54.89
CA CYS A 252 20.75 -24.91 56.34
C CYS A 252 21.97 -25.15 57.26
N CYS A 253 23.08 -25.71 56.77
CA CYS A 253 24.26 -26.02 57.60
C CYS A 253 25.33 -24.92 57.50
N PRO A 254 25.65 -24.19 58.59
CA PRO A 254 26.75 -23.24 58.58
C PRO A 254 28.10 -23.98 58.45
N GLN A 255 29.00 -23.46 57.61
CA GLN A 255 30.40 -23.88 57.57
C GLN A 255 31.09 -23.48 58.88
N GLY A 256 31.09 -24.39 59.87
CA GLY A 256 31.70 -24.13 61.16
C GLY A 256 31.60 -25.31 62.12
N SER A 257 32.30 -26.40 61.82
CA SER A 257 32.88 -27.44 62.71
C SER A 257 32.89 -28.80 62.03
N THR A 258 34.04 -29.46 62.11
CA THR A 258 34.40 -30.77 61.56
C THR A 258 33.73 -31.93 62.30
N GLU A 259 33.47 -33.01 61.54
CA GLU A 259 33.08 -34.38 61.94
C GLU A 259 31.61 -34.63 62.36
N GLY A 260 30.87 -35.33 61.48
CA GLY A 260 29.65 -36.08 61.86
C GLY A 260 28.36 -35.82 61.08
N VAL A 261 28.30 -34.85 60.17
CA VAL A 261 27.07 -34.55 59.40
C VAL A 261 26.99 -35.45 58.14
N PRO A 262 25.91 -36.25 57.95
CA PRO A 262 25.78 -37.08 56.75
C PRO A 262 25.68 -36.21 55.50
N LYS A 263 26.29 -36.63 54.38
CA LYS A 263 26.21 -35.87 53.13
C LYS A 263 24.74 -35.80 52.70
N PRO A 264 24.28 -34.70 52.08
CA PRO A 264 22.89 -34.55 51.63
C PRO A 264 22.40 -35.73 50.79
N VAL A 265 23.31 -36.32 50.01
CA VAL A 265 23.05 -37.50 49.16
C VAL A 265 22.76 -38.76 50.00
N ASP A 266 23.45 -38.96 51.13
CA ASP A 266 23.29 -40.12 52.02
C ASP A 266 21.95 -40.09 52.79
N VAL A 267 21.45 -38.87 53.10
CA VAL A 267 20.13 -38.66 53.73
C VAL A 267 18.99 -38.95 52.75
N ILE A 268 19.20 -38.65 51.46
CA ILE A 268 18.21 -38.88 50.40
C ILE A 268 18.17 -40.36 50.01
N GLU A 269 19.31 -41.05 49.94
CA GLU A 269 19.37 -42.48 49.66
C GLU A 269 18.77 -43.35 50.77
N SER A 270 18.98 -42.97 52.05
CA SER A 270 18.43 -43.69 53.19
C SER A 270 16.91 -43.53 53.38
N LYS A 271 16.28 -42.57 52.70
CA LYS A 271 14.84 -42.22 52.88
C LYS A 271 14.00 -42.17 51.60
N LYS A 272 14.44 -42.81 50.51
CA LYS A 272 13.79 -42.80 49.18
C LYS A 272 12.25 -42.97 49.17
N GLY A 273 11.66 -43.69 50.13
CA GLY A 273 10.20 -43.91 50.24
C GLY A 273 9.40 -42.84 51.00
N GLU A 274 10.03 -41.96 51.77
CA GLU A 274 9.35 -40.92 52.58
C GLU A 274 9.77 -39.48 52.21
N LEU A 275 10.52 -39.28 51.12
CA LEU A 275 11.04 -37.96 50.68
C LEU A 275 9.95 -36.88 50.60
N PHE A 276 8.79 -37.20 50.06
CA PHE A 276 7.67 -36.27 49.94
C PHE A 276 7.15 -35.79 51.31
N LYS A 277 7.05 -36.70 52.27
CA LYS A 277 6.58 -36.42 53.63
C LYS A 277 7.57 -35.55 54.39
N GLU A 278 8.87 -35.78 54.21
CA GLU A 278 9.93 -34.94 54.77
C GLU A 278 9.97 -33.55 54.13
N PHE A 279 9.83 -33.46 52.80
CA PHE A 279 9.71 -32.16 52.09
C PHE A 279 8.56 -31.33 52.65
N MET A 280 7.35 -31.90 52.71
CA MET A 280 6.18 -31.20 53.23
C MET A 280 6.35 -30.81 54.70
N LYS A 281 7.03 -31.62 55.52
CA LYS A 281 7.34 -31.28 56.92
C LYS A 281 8.24 -30.04 57.01
N GLN A 282 9.22 -29.88 56.12
CA GLN A 282 10.12 -28.71 56.12
C GLN A 282 9.39 -27.45 55.65
N VAL A 283 8.74 -27.52 54.49
CA VAL A 283 8.01 -26.38 53.88
C VAL A 283 6.86 -25.89 54.75
N ASN A 284 6.25 -26.77 55.55
CA ASN A 284 5.16 -26.39 56.45
C ASN A 284 5.61 -25.76 57.78
N ASN A 285 6.79 -26.10 58.28
CA ASN A 285 7.23 -25.66 59.61
C ASN A 285 8.20 -24.48 59.59
N GLU A 286 8.95 -24.30 58.49
CA GLU A 286 10.01 -23.30 58.39
C GLU A 286 9.73 -22.33 57.23
N ARG A 287 10.19 -21.08 57.38
CA ARG A 287 10.05 -20.05 56.34
C ARG A 287 11.01 -20.35 55.19
N TYR A 288 10.48 -20.40 53.97
CA TYR A 288 11.25 -20.70 52.77
C TYR A 288 11.36 -19.53 51.78
N LEU A 289 12.49 -19.45 51.09
CA LEU A 289 12.71 -18.61 49.91
C LEU A 289 13.07 -19.52 48.73
N VAL A 290 12.19 -19.59 47.73
CA VAL A 290 12.41 -20.40 46.53
C VAL A 290 12.48 -19.51 45.29
N ILE A 291 13.57 -19.61 44.53
CA ILE A 291 13.73 -18.95 43.23
C ILE A 291 13.48 -19.97 42.12
N LEU A 292 12.57 -19.64 41.22
CA LEU A 292 12.19 -20.46 40.07
C LEU A 292 12.61 -19.77 38.78
N GLU A 293 13.49 -20.42 38.02
CA GLU A 293 13.95 -19.93 36.73
C GLU A 293 13.47 -20.83 35.60
N GLY A 294 13.12 -20.25 34.45
CA GLY A 294 12.82 -21.03 33.24
C GLY A 294 11.38 -21.55 33.15
N MET A 295 10.45 -20.92 33.84
CA MET A 295 9.02 -21.21 33.73
C MET A 295 8.50 -20.89 32.31
N SER A 296 8.02 -21.91 31.59
CA SER A 296 7.58 -21.79 30.20
C SER A 296 6.07 -22.00 29.99
N THR A 297 5.35 -22.63 30.93
CA THR A 297 3.89 -22.79 30.85
C THR A 297 3.17 -22.39 32.13
N MET A 298 1.86 -22.08 32.03
CA MET A 298 1.00 -21.81 33.19
C MET A 298 0.72 -23.09 34.00
N ASP A 299 0.68 -24.26 33.34
CA ASP A 299 0.46 -25.56 33.99
C ASP A 299 1.63 -25.93 34.94
N ASP A 300 2.86 -25.57 34.56
CA ASP A 300 4.04 -25.73 35.42
C ASP A 300 3.87 -24.94 36.73
N TRP A 301 3.35 -23.70 36.66
CA TRP A 301 3.10 -22.89 37.85
C TRP A 301 2.06 -23.49 38.78
N ASP A 302 0.92 -23.93 38.23
CA ASP A 302 -0.14 -24.54 39.03
C ASP A 302 0.37 -25.81 39.74
N THR A 303 1.23 -26.58 39.07
CA THR A 303 1.85 -27.76 39.66
C THR A 303 2.86 -27.40 40.75
N VAL A 304 3.76 -26.45 40.51
CA VAL A 304 4.72 -25.97 41.52
C VAL A 304 4.01 -25.43 42.75
N ARG A 305 2.95 -24.64 42.55
CA ARG A 305 2.18 -24.01 43.63
C ARG A 305 1.44 -25.03 44.50
N ALA A 306 1.05 -26.18 43.94
CA ALA A 306 0.44 -27.26 44.72
C ALA A 306 1.41 -27.86 45.77
N TYR A 307 2.73 -27.76 45.54
CA TYR A 307 3.77 -28.28 46.44
C TYR A 307 4.37 -27.24 47.39
N LEU A 308 4.14 -25.95 47.15
CA LEU A 308 4.58 -24.84 48.00
C LEU A 308 3.36 -24.04 48.50
N PRO A 309 2.57 -24.59 49.44
CA PRO A 309 1.36 -23.93 49.94
C PRO A 309 1.68 -22.74 50.86
N ASP A 310 0.70 -21.85 50.98
CA ASP A 310 0.73 -20.74 51.95
C ASP A 310 0.34 -21.25 53.34
N ASN A 311 1.32 -21.34 54.23
CA ASN A 311 1.13 -21.76 55.63
C ASN A 311 1.13 -20.59 56.62
N SER A 312 0.94 -19.36 56.13
CA SER A 312 0.96 -18.16 56.96
C SER A 312 2.26 -17.95 57.76
N ASN A 313 3.39 -18.42 57.24
CA ASN A 313 4.71 -18.33 57.86
C ASN A 313 5.63 -17.25 57.24
N GLY A 314 5.10 -16.41 56.34
CA GLY A 314 5.85 -15.35 55.64
C GLY A 314 6.86 -15.87 54.61
N SER A 315 6.62 -17.05 54.03
CA SER A 315 7.47 -17.60 52.96
C SER A 315 7.38 -16.78 51.67
N CYS A 316 8.40 -16.91 50.81
CA CYS A 316 8.53 -16.12 49.60
C CYS A 316 8.91 -16.98 48.39
N ILE A 317 8.26 -16.75 47.25
CA ILE A 317 8.60 -17.38 45.96
C ILE A 317 8.94 -16.27 44.96
N VAL A 318 10.12 -16.37 44.35
CA VAL A 318 10.56 -15.45 43.29
C VAL A 318 10.56 -16.19 41.96
N VAL A 319 9.74 -15.76 41.01
CA VAL A 319 9.62 -16.37 39.68
C VAL A 319 10.28 -15.50 38.63
N HIS A 320 11.28 -16.04 37.95
CA HIS A 320 11.93 -15.43 36.79
C HIS A 320 11.44 -16.09 35.50
N THR A 321 10.82 -15.31 34.60
CA THR A 321 10.33 -15.78 33.30
C THR A 321 10.47 -14.70 32.22
N GLN A 322 10.67 -15.16 30.98
CA GLN A 322 10.69 -14.30 29.79
C GLN A 322 9.27 -14.02 29.26
N HIS A 323 8.28 -14.80 29.69
CA HIS A 323 6.90 -14.69 29.23
C HIS A 323 6.09 -13.79 30.18
N LEU A 324 5.67 -12.62 29.68
CA LEU A 324 4.89 -11.64 30.44
C LEU A 324 3.59 -12.23 31.02
N GLU A 325 2.94 -13.09 30.23
CA GLU A 325 1.69 -13.77 30.59
C GLU A 325 1.89 -14.66 31.82
N ILE A 326 2.98 -15.43 31.86
CA ILE A 326 3.32 -16.28 33.01
C ILE A 326 3.66 -15.42 34.23
N ALA A 327 4.42 -14.34 34.05
CA ALA A 327 4.81 -13.46 35.14
C ALA A 327 3.60 -12.83 35.85
N SER A 328 2.63 -12.36 35.07
CA SER A 328 1.37 -11.82 35.60
C SER A 328 0.48 -12.91 36.21
N PHE A 329 0.47 -14.11 35.62
CA PHE A 329 -0.29 -15.25 36.11
C PHE A 329 0.19 -15.74 37.48
N CYS A 330 1.50 -15.78 37.72
CA CYS A 330 2.07 -16.31 38.96
C CYS A 330 1.60 -15.58 40.23
N ILE A 331 1.20 -14.31 40.11
CA ILE A 331 0.84 -13.46 41.26
C ILE A 331 -0.67 -13.43 41.54
N GLY A 332 -1.50 -13.64 40.52
CA GLY A 332 -2.97 -13.54 40.63
C GLY A 332 -3.50 -12.10 40.50
N HIS A 333 -4.83 -11.93 40.56
CA HIS A 333 -5.55 -10.74 40.04
C HIS A 333 -5.51 -9.44 40.88
N SER A 334 -4.46 -9.21 41.66
CA SER A 334 -4.22 -7.89 42.27
C SER A 334 -2.73 -7.69 42.34
N TYR A 335 -2.13 -7.10 41.31
CA TYR A 335 -0.70 -6.83 41.29
C TYR A 335 -0.34 -5.38 41.00
N GLN A 336 0.60 -4.84 41.77
CA GLN A 336 1.34 -3.62 41.46
C GLN A 336 2.52 -3.99 40.56
N VAL A 337 2.65 -3.30 39.42
CA VAL A 337 3.82 -3.42 38.55
C VAL A 337 4.79 -2.29 38.88
N SER A 338 6.00 -2.65 39.25
CA SER A 338 7.10 -1.72 39.46
C SER A 338 8.19 -2.00 38.42
N GLU A 339 8.58 -1.00 37.65
CA GLU A 339 9.71 -1.09 36.72
C GLU A 339 11.02 -1.05 37.52
N LEU A 340 11.74 -2.17 37.61
CA LEU A 340 13.04 -2.24 38.30
C LEU A 340 14.13 -1.53 37.50
N LYS A 341 14.13 -1.70 36.17
CA LYS A 341 15.14 -1.11 35.26
C LYS A 341 14.61 -1.03 33.84
N ARG A 342 14.81 0.13 33.20
CA ARG A 342 14.59 0.32 31.77
C ARG A 342 15.94 0.33 31.05
N PHE A 343 16.25 -0.73 30.32
CA PHE A 343 17.45 -0.81 29.48
C PHE A 343 17.24 -0.11 28.13
N SER A 344 16.02 -0.17 27.60
CA SER A 344 15.52 0.61 26.44
C SER A 344 13.98 0.62 26.43
N ASP A 345 13.34 1.29 25.47
CA ASP A 345 11.87 1.38 25.40
C ASP A 345 11.16 0.03 25.21
N ASP A 346 11.86 -0.97 24.65
CA ASP A 346 11.37 -2.34 24.44
C ASP A 346 11.95 -3.35 25.46
N HIS A 347 12.86 -2.89 26.33
CA HIS A 347 13.58 -3.73 27.29
C HIS A 347 13.46 -3.14 28.68
N SER A 348 12.34 -3.43 29.33
CA SER A 348 12.08 -3.10 30.73
C SER A 348 12.05 -4.38 31.55
N VAL A 349 12.65 -4.33 32.74
CA VAL A 349 12.45 -5.35 33.77
C VAL A 349 11.34 -4.88 34.67
N CYS A 350 10.26 -5.63 34.70
CA CYS A 350 9.12 -5.35 35.55
C CYS A 350 9.03 -6.39 36.66
N VAL A 351 8.72 -5.91 37.85
CA VAL A 351 8.34 -6.76 38.98
C VAL A 351 6.87 -6.61 39.23
N PHE A 352 6.21 -7.75 39.34
CA PHE A 352 4.81 -7.86 39.71
C PHE A 352 4.77 -8.16 41.22
N LEU A 353 3.84 -7.54 41.96
CA LEU A 353 3.68 -7.70 43.42
C LEU A 353 2.22 -7.71 43.81
N LYS A 354 1.79 -8.55 44.77
CA LYS A 354 0.39 -8.56 45.25
C LYS A 354 -0.01 -7.23 45.92
N GLU A 355 -1.09 -6.56 45.46
CA GLU A 355 -1.57 -5.24 45.94
C GLU A 355 -2.45 -5.37 47.21
N VAL A 356 -2.25 -4.51 48.22
CA VAL A 356 -3.05 -4.45 49.47
C VAL A 356 -4.09 -3.32 49.38
N ARG A 357 -5.38 -3.64 49.63
CA ARG A 357 -6.54 -2.76 49.37
C ARG A 357 -6.54 -1.45 50.19
N GLY A 358 -6.73 -0.32 49.49
CA GLY A 358 -7.31 0.93 50.01
C GLY A 358 -8.62 1.29 49.27
N LYS A 359 -9.60 1.84 50.00
CA LYS A 359 -10.99 2.12 49.55
C LYS A 359 -11.11 3.27 48.52
N ASN A 360 -12.15 3.18 47.68
CA ASN A 360 -12.67 4.14 46.67
C ASN A 360 -11.81 4.41 45.43
N VAL A 361 -11.66 3.40 44.57
CA VAL A 361 -10.70 3.41 43.46
C VAL A 361 -11.36 2.88 42.18
N LEU A 362 -11.16 3.59 41.06
CA LEU A 362 -11.49 3.15 39.68
C LEU A 362 -11.03 1.69 39.46
N THR A 363 -11.80 0.89 38.70
CA THR A 363 -11.37 -0.47 38.36
C THR A 363 -10.03 -0.43 37.59
N THR A 364 -9.26 -1.52 37.61
CA THR A 364 -7.97 -1.60 36.90
C THR A 364 -8.12 -1.27 35.41
N LYS A 365 -9.25 -1.66 34.80
CA LYS A 365 -9.59 -1.31 33.41
C LYS A 365 -9.92 0.17 33.23
N GLU A 366 -10.68 0.77 34.14
CA GLU A 366 -10.96 2.21 34.09
C GLU A 366 -9.69 3.05 34.24
N LYS A 367 -8.78 2.69 35.15
CA LYS A 367 -7.46 3.34 35.26
C LYS A 367 -6.65 3.20 33.98
N ALA A 368 -6.57 2.00 33.42
CA ALA A 368 -5.84 1.74 32.18
C ALA A 368 -6.43 2.52 31.00
N ALA A 369 -7.76 2.58 30.89
CA ALA A 369 -8.47 3.36 29.88
C ALA A 369 -8.19 4.86 30.02
N HIS A 370 -8.22 5.39 31.25
CA HIS A 370 -7.90 6.79 31.52
C HIS A 370 -6.45 7.15 31.16
N VAL A 371 -5.48 6.31 31.56
CA VAL A 371 -4.06 6.49 31.21
C VAL A 371 -3.87 6.45 29.69
N TRP A 372 -4.53 5.51 29.01
CA TRP A 372 -4.43 5.39 27.57
C TRP A 372 -4.98 6.63 26.86
N LEU A 373 -6.18 7.10 27.22
CA LEU A 373 -6.79 8.27 26.59
C LEU A 373 -5.97 9.55 26.81
N THR A 374 -5.37 9.71 27.99
CA THR A 374 -4.49 10.85 28.29
C THR A 374 -3.18 10.77 27.52
N LYS A 375 -2.60 9.57 27.36
CA LYS A 375 -1.31 9.38 26.66
C LYS A 375 -1.44 9.45 25.13
N PHE A 376 -2.60 9.08 24.57
CA PHE A 376 -2.80 8.94 23.12
C PHE A 376 -3.79 9.96 22.55
N GLN A 377 -3.83 11.18 23.10
CA GLN A 377 -4.70 12.27 22.61
C GLN A 377 -4.46 12.65 21.14
N HIS A 378 -3.28 12.38 20.60
CA HIS A 378 -2.95 12.62 19.19
C HIS A 378 -3.72 11.70 18.21
N VAL A 379 -4.29 10.59 18.68
CA VAL A 379 -5.12 9.69 17.83
C VAL A 379 -6.36 10.39 17.27
N ARG A 380 -6.83 11.47 17.91
CA ARG A 380 -8.00 12.24 17.44
C ARG A 380 -7.77 13.07 16.18
N VAL A 381 -6.51 13.40 15.86
CA VAL A 381 -6.17 14.31 14.75
C VAL A 381 -6.64 13.71 13.42
N GLY A 382 -7.60 14.36 12.76
CA GLY A 382 -8.15 13.92 11.47
C GLY A 382 -9.03 12.68 11.56
N ARG A 383 -9.54 12.36 12.75
CA ARG A 383 -10.31 11.13 13.04
C ARG A 383 -11.66 11.42 13.70
N GLU A 384 -12.11 12.66 13.69
CA GLU A 384 -13.34 13.11 14.35
C GLU A 384 -14.56 12.37 13.80
N ILE A 385 -14.65 12.24 12.47
CA ILE A 385 -15.73 11.50 11.80
C ILE A 385 -15.65 10.01 12.13
N ASP A 386 -14.47 9.40 11.99
CA ASP A 386 -14.26 7.97 12.29
C ASP A 386 -14.68 7.61 13.73
N LEU A 387 -14.32 8.46 14.70
CA LEU A 387 -14.65 8.26 16.11
C LEU A 387 -16.15 8.44 16.39
N ASN A 388 -16.77 9.46 15.80
CA ASN A 388 -18.19 9.75 16.00
C ASN A 388 -19.08 8.65 15.39
N GLU A 389 -18.81 8.27 14.14
CA GLU A 389 -19.58 7.23 13.44
C GLU A 389 -19.44 5.86 14.12
N LEU A 390 -18.24 5.50 14.57
CA LEU A 390 -18.04 4.25 15.30
C LEU A 390 -18.78 4.26 16.66
N HIS A 391 -18.78 5.40 17.36
CA HIS A 391 -19.52 5.54 18.62
C HIS A 391 -21.04 5.42 18.41
N ILE A 392 -21.58 6.03 17.35
CA ILE A 392 -22.99 5.89 16.95
C ILE A 392 -23.30 4.43 16.60
N ALA A 393 -22.45 3.77 15.81
CA ALA A 393 -22.64 2.39 15.39
C ALA A 393 -22.72 1.44 16.58
N ILE A 394 -21.86 1.61 17.60
CA ILE A 394 -21.85 0.80 18.83
C ILE A 394 -23.19 0.89 19.58
N HIS A 395 -23.86 2.05 19.57
CA HIS A 395 -25.10 2.30 20.31
C HIS A 395 -26.39 2.03 19.53
N SER A 396 -26.29 1.59 18.27
CA SER A 396 -27.47 1.27 17.45
C SER A 396 -28.22 0.03 17.96
N ALA A 397 -29.54 -0.02 17.71
CA ALA A 397 -30.46 -0.95 18.35
C ALA A 397 -30.39 -2.42 17.86
N HIS A 398 -29.63 -2.72 16.80
CA HIS A 398 -29.55 -4.07 16.22
C HIS A 398 -28.28 -4.82 16.67
N ARG A 399 -28.40 -6.14 16.94
CA ARG A 399 -27.27 -7.05 17.18
C ARG A 399 -26.45 -7.20 15.90
N GLU A 400 -25.50 -6.29 15.68
CA GLU A 400 -24.65 -6.29 14.50
C GLU A 400 -23.17 -6.41 14.87
N VAL A 401 -22.41 -7.08 14.01
CA VAL A 401 -20.95 -7.08 14.07
C VAL A 401 -20.45 -5.88 13.29
N ILE A 402 -19.56 -5.08 13.88
CA ILE A 402 -18.93 -3.94 13.21
C ILE A 402 -17.59 -4.39 12.66
N PHE A 403 -17.43 -4.36 11.34
CA PHE A 403 -16.15 -4.61 10.72
C PHE A 403 -15.42 -3.29 10.47
N VAL A 404 -14.31 -3.08 11.16
CA VAL A 404 -13.41 -1.95 10.93
C VAL A 404 -12.25 -2.46 10.08
N TRP A 405 -12.20 -2.03 8.83
CA TRP A 405 -11.20 -2.50 7.87
C TRP A 405 -10.42 -1.35 7.26
N GLY A 406 -9.33 -1.69 6.57
CA GLY A 406 -8.42 -0.72 5.97
C GLY A 406 -6.99 -1.24 6.03
N ILE A 407 -6.09 -0.57 5.35
CA ILE A 407 -4.71 -1.04 5.19
C ILE A 407 -3.91 -1.05 6.52
N ALA A 408 -2.86 -1.87 6.62
CA ALA A 408 -2.03 -1.90 7.83
C ALA A 408 -1.34 -0.54 8.09
N GLY A 409 -1.19 -0.18 9.36
CA GLY A 409 -0.56 1.09 9.75
C GLY A 409 -1.43 2.34 9.64
N VAL A 410 -2.67 2.23 9.10
CA VAL A 410 -3.60 3.36 8.95
C VAL A 410 -4.23 3.86 10.27
N GLY A 411 -4.14 3.06 11.34
CA GLY A 411 -4.60 3.45 12.69
C GLY A 411 -5.90 2.81 13.16
N LYS A 412 -6.42 1.78 12.50
CA LYS A 412 -7.65 1.05 12.88
C LYS A 412 -7.73 0.71 14.38
N SER A 413 -6.76 -0.04 14.89
CA SER A 413 -6.73 -0.46 16.29
C SER A 413 -6.67 0.73 17.24
N SER A 414 -6.00 1.83 16.86
CA SER A 414 -5.96 3.05 17.68
C SER A 414 -7.33 3.74 17.77
N ILE A 415 -8.07 3.82 16.66
CA ILE A 415 -9.42 4.39 16.62
C ILE A 415 -10.37 3.55 17.48
N VAL A 416 -10.40 2.24 17.24
CA VAL A 416 -11.26 1.31 18.02
C VAL A 416 -10.87 1.34 19.50
N ARG A 417 -9.59 1.42 19.83
CA ARG A 417 -9.13 1.51 21.23
C ARG A 417 -9.52 2.81 21.90
N HIS A 418 -9.58 3.92 21.16
CA HIS A 418 -10.08 5.19 21.69
C HIS A 418 -11.55 5.07 22.09
N VAL A 419 -12.39 4.53 21.20
CA VAL A 419 -13.83 4.36 21.47
C VAL A 419 -14.03 3.34 22.60
N TYR A 420 -13.35 2.19 22.56
CA TYR A 420 -13.38 1.18 23.61
C TYR A 420 -13.04 1.77 24.99
N CYS A 421 -11.93 2.51 25.11
CA CYS A 421 -11.56 3.15 26.38
C CYS A 421 -12.59 4.19 26.84
N SER A 422 -13.23 4.89 25.91
CA SER A 422 -14.29 5.85 26.23
C SER A 422 -15.54 5.13 26.79
N GLU A 423 -15.93 4.00 26.19
CA GLU A 423 -17.03 3.16 26.68
C GLU A 423 -16.74 2.54 28.06
N VAL A 424 -15.50 2.13 28.30
CA VAL A 424 -15.05 1.59 29.60
C VAL A 424 -15.15 2.65 30.70
N LEU A 425 -14.80 3.92 30.41
CA LEU A 425 -14.95 5.01 31.37
C LEU A 425 -16.40 5.46 31.54
N ALA A 426 -17.19 5.40 30.47
CA ALA A 426 -18.60 5.72 30.48
C ALA A 426 -19.47 4.59 31.04
N ARG A 427 -18.89 3.55 31.66
CA ARG A 427 -19.58 2.33 32.11
C ARG A 427 -20.85 2.52 32.94
N ARG A 428 -20.98 3.63 33.67
CA ARG A 428 -22.21 3.96 34.43
C ARG A 428 -23.36 4.44 33.54
N CYS A 429 -23.05 4.84 32.31
CA CYS A 429 -23.95 5.38 31.30
C CYS A 429 -23.96 4.55 30.00
N SER A 430 -23.05 3.59 29.84
CA SER A 430 -22.98 2.72 28.67
C SER A 430 -23.88 1.50 28.83
N ASN A 431 -24.26 0.92 27.70
CA ASN A 431 -25.16 -0.22 27.62
C ASN A 431 -24.47 -1.58 27.90
N PHE A 432 -23.20 -1.59 28.34
CA PHE A 432 -22.37 -2.79 28.45
C PHE A 432 -21.90 -3.03 29.88
N GLU A 433 -22.00 -4.29 30.32
CA GLU A 433 -21.60 -4.75 31.65
C GLU A 433 -20.16 -5.26 31.67
N ARG A 434 -19.70 -5.81 30.55
CA ARG A 434 -18.34 -6.38 30.37
C ARG A 434 -17.68 -5.86 29.11
N PHE A 435 -16.35 -5.81 29.15
CA PHE A 435 -15.51 -5.31 28.06
C PHE A 435 -14.40 -6.33 27.80
N GLY A 436 -14.21 -6.74 26.56
CA GLY A 436 -13.19 -7.69 26.14
C GLY A 436 -12.40 -7.19 24.94
N TRP A 437 -11.08 -7.35 24.96
CA TRP A 437 -10.21 -7.12 23.80
C TRP A 437 -9.27 -8.31 23.62
N VAL A 438 -9.31 -8.93 22.45
CA VAL A 438 -8.44 -10.06 22.10
C VAL A 438 -7.80 -9.86 20.74
N SER A 439 -6.54 -10.27 20.60
CA SER A 439 -5.83 -10.31 19.31
C SER A 439 -5.81 -11.73 18.78
N VAL A 440 -6.05 -11.91 17.48
CA VAL A 440 -6.01 -13.21 16.82
C VAL A 440 -4.55 -13.66 16.66
N SER A 441 -4.20 -14.81 17.25
CA SER A 441 -2.92 -15.47 17.01
C SER A 441 -2.93 -16.16 15.65
N HIS A 442 -1.77 -16.20 14.99
CA HIS A 442 -1.59 -16.86 13.70
C HIS A 442 -0.48 -17.91 13.83
N PRO A 443 -0.77 -19.20 13.62
CA PRO A 443 -2.06 -19.78 13.20
C PRO A 443 -3.17 -19.69 14.28
N LEU A 444 -4.43 -19.59 13.86
CA LEU A 444 -5.58 -19.44 14.76
C LEU A 444 -5.77 -20.66 15.67
N ASN A 445 -5.75 -20.44 16.99
CA ASN A 445 -6.22 -21.40 17.99
C ASN A 445 -7.40 -20.81 18.76
N VAL A 446 -8.60 -21.33 18.48
CA VAL A 446 -9.85 -20.80 19.06
C VAL A 446 -9.92 -21.01 20.57
N ARG A 447 -9.27 -22.05 21.10
CA ARG A 447 -9.23 -22.31 22.55
C ARG A 447 -8.38 -21.26 23.26
N ASP A 448 -7.24 -20.91 22.69
CA ASP A 448 -6.36 -19.86 23.23
C ASP A 448 -7.01 -18.49 23.10
N LEU A 449 -7.63 -18.19 21.95
CA LEU A 449 -8.43 -16.97 21.77
C LEU A 449 -9.55 -16.87 22.82
N SER A 450 -10.27 -17.97 23.07
CA SER A 450 -11.34 -18.00 24.07
C SER A 450 -10.80 -17.78 25.49
N ARG A 451 -9.65 -18.37 25.83
CA ARG A 451 -8.99 -18.13 27.12
C ARG A 451 -8.56 -16.67 27.28
N SER A 452 -7.89 -16.10 26.29
CA SER A 452 -7.48 -14.69 26.31
C SER A 452 -8.68 -13.76 26.44
N LEU A 453 -9.78 -14.05 25.73
CA LEU A 453 -11.01 -13.29 25.84
C LEU A 453 -11.66 -13.41 27.23
N LEU A 454 -11.73 -14.62 27.81
CA LEU A 454 -12.22 -14.83 29.17
C LEU A 454 -11.40 -14.10 30.21
N LEU A 455 -10.07 -14.18 30.11
CA LEU A 455 -9.15 -13.49 31.02
C LEU A 455 -9.37 -11.98 31.01
N ASP A 456 -9.60 -11.40 29.83
CA ASP A 456 -9.90 -9.97 29.73
C ASP A 456 -11.32 -9.66 30.23
N LEU A 457 -12.36 -10.43 29.89
CA LEU A 457 -13.73 -10.21 30.36
C LEU A 457 -13.88 -10.34 31.89
N HIS A 458 -13.11 -11.23 32.53
CA HIS A 458 -13.16 -11.52 33.96
C HIS A 458 -12.18 -10.74 34.84
N SER A 459 -11.42 -9.78 34.28
CA SER A 459 -10.35 -9.06 34.97
C SER A 459 -10.76 -8.32 36.27
N GLU A 460 -12.04 -8.33 36.65
CA GLU A 460 -12.62 -7.62 37.80
C GLU A 460 -13.30 -8.53 38.85
N SER A 461 -13.51 -9.83 38.59
CA SER A 461 -14.23 -10.75 39.50
C SER A 461 -13.30 -11.82 40.10
N LEU A 462 -12.62 -11.46 41.20
CA LEU A 462 -11.66 -12.30 41.95
C LEU A 462 -12.20 -13.69 42.39
N GLN A 463 -13.51 -13.86 42.52
CA GLN A 463 -14.12 -15.12 42.98
C GLN A 463 -14.43 -16.12 41.84
N GLN A 464 -14.52 -15.67 40.58
CA GLN A 464 -14.88 -16.53 39.44
C GLN A 464 -13.66 -17.14 38.72
N CYS A 465 -12.48 -16.50 38.76
CA CYS A 465 -11.26 -17.06 38.16
C CYS A 465 -10.76 -18.36 38.81
N SER A 466 -11.11 -18.60 40.07
CA SER A 466 -10.84 -19.87 40.75
C SER A 466 -11.67 -21.03 40.17
N LEU A 467 -12.84 -20.75 39.56
CA LEU A 467 -13.75 -21.72 38.94
C LEU A 467 -13.45 -21.95 37.44
N LEU A 468 -12.83 -20.98 36.76
CA LEU A 468 -12.27 -21.09 35.40
C LEU A 468 -11.24 -22.24 35.23
N ARG A 469 -10.77 -22.80 36.35
CA ARG A 469 -9.78 -23.90 36.41
C ARG A 469 -10.30 -25.28 35.97
N ILE A 470 -11.61 -25.45 35.76
CA ILE A 470 -12.23 -26.79 35.53
C ILE A 470 -13.10 -26.86 34.26
N LYS A 471 -13.52 -25.73 33.68
CA LYS A 471 -14.45 -25.70 32.53
C LYS A 471 -13.77 -25.46 31.19
N ASP A 472 -14.42 -25.90 30.11
CA ASP A 472 -13.95 -25.64 28.75
C ASP A 472 -14.11 -24.14 28.41
N PRO A 473 -13.01 -23.41 28.10
CA PRO A 473 -13.03 -21.96 27.90
C PRO A 473 -13.94 -21.51 26.75
N VAL A 474 -14.18 -22.37 25.76
CA VAL A 474 -15.12 -22.07 24.68
C VAL A 474 -16.55 -22.00 25.22
N GLN A 475 -16.96 -22.99 26.01
CA GLN A 475 -18.31 -23.03 26.56
C GLN A 475 -18.55 -21.89 27.55
N GLU A 476 -17.57 -21.56 28.37
CA GLU A 476 -17.69 -20.47 29.33
C GLU A 476 -17.77 -19.09 28.65
N CYS A 477 -17.04 -18.89 27.54
CA CYS A 477 -17.22 -17.72 26.69
C CYS A 477 -18.67 -17.62 26.17
N ARG A 478 -19.25 -18.72 25.70
CA ARG A 478 -20.65 -18.75 25.21
C ARG A 478 -21.63 -18.38 26.30
N ASP A 479 -21.45 -18.95 27.49
CA ASP A 479 -22.34 -18.72 28.62
C ASP A 479 -22.30 -17.23 29.02
N LEU A 480 -21.12 -16.61 29.11
CA LEU A 480 -20.99 -15.17 29.41
C LEU A 480 -21.55 -14.26 28.34
N LEU A 481 -21.31 -14.58 27.08
CA LEU A 481 -21.85 -13.85 25.94
C LEU A 481 -23.38 -13.89 25.91
N HIS A 482 -23.96 -14.95 26.44
CA HIS A 482 -25.40 -15.15 26.54
C HIS A 482 -26.01 -14.53 27.81
N GLU A 483 -25.27 -14.48 28.92
CA GLU A 483 -25.76 -13.98 30.21
C GLU A 483 -25.55 -12.48 30.42
N GLN A 484 -24.54 -11.86 29.78
CA GLN A 484 -24.12 -10.49 30.04
C GLN A 484 -23.99 -9.65 28.77
N ARG A 485 -24.19 -8.34 28.90
CA ARG A 485 -23.99 -7.38 27.79
C ARG A 485 -22.51 -7.06 27.64
N CYS A 486 -21.89 -7.58 26.59
CA CYS A 486 -20.45 -7.46 26.36
C CYS A 486 -20.13 -6.53 25.18
N LEU A 487 -19.12 -5.69 25.31
CA LEU A 487 -18.44 -5.04 24.18
C LEU A 487 -17.12 -5.76 23.91
N ILE A 488 -16.99 -6.40 22.76
CA ILE A 488 -15.84 -7.24 22.42
C ILE A 488 -15.13 -6.71 21.18
N VAL A 489 -13.80 -6.63 21.26
CA VAL A 489 -12.92 -6.29 20.14
C VAL A 489 -12.08 -7.52 19.78
N ILE A 490 -12.13 -7.92 18.51
CA ILE A 490 -11.28 -8.97 17.93
C ILE A 490 -10.35 -8.29 16.94
N ASP A 491 -9.06 -8.19 17.29
CA ASP A 491 -8.04 -7.50 16.49
C ASP A 491 -7.19 -8.48 15.66
N GLY A 492 -6.99 -8.16 14.38
CA GLY A 492 -6.02 -8.83 13.52
C GLY A 492 -6.54 -10.02 12.71
N LEU A 493 -7.83 -10.10 12.41
CA LEU A 493 -8.41 -11.19 11.61
C LEU A 493 -7.88 -11.18 10.15
N GLN A 494 -7.46 -12.34 9.62
CA GLN A 494 -6.81 -12.45 8.30
C GLN A 494 -7.66 -13.18 7.24
N SER A 495 -8.65 -13.98 7.61
CA SER A 495 -9.48 -14.70 6.62
C SER A 495 -10.96 -14.86 7.00
N MET A 496 -11.79 -15.16 6.00
CA MET A 496 -13.22 -15.45 6.22
C MET A 496 -13.42 -16.82 6.88
N GLU A 497 -12.53 -17.77 6.63
CA GLU A 497 -12.53 -19.08 7.27
C GLU A 497 -12.32 -18.94 8.79
N GLU A 498 -11.36 -18.10 9.20
CA GLU A 498 -11.12 -17.78 10.62
C GLU A 498 -12.35 -17.18 11.28
N TRP A 499 -13.01 -16.22 10.62
CA TRP A 499 -14.21 -15.59 11.16
C TRP A 499 -15.37 -16.56 11.30
N ASN A 500 -15.63 -17.38 10.28
CA ASN A 500 -16.69 -18.39 10.32
C ASN A 500 -16.43 -19.40 11.44
N LEU A 501 -15.17 -19.78 11.67
CA LEU A 501 -14.78 -20.64 12.77
C LEU A 501 -15.05 -19.98 14.13
N ILE A 502 -14.61 -18.73 14.33
CA ILE A 502 -14.85 -17.97 15.58
C ILE A 502 -16.35 -17.81 15.82
N LYS A 503 -17.12 -17.44 14.78
CA LYS A 503 -18.57 -17.25 14.84
C LYS A 503 -19.30 -18.52 15.23
N ALA A 504 -18.94 -19.66 14.64
CA ALA A 504 -19.51 -20.96 14.95
C ALA A 504 -19.12 -21.43 16.37
N VAL A 505 -17.85 -21.29 16.73
CA VAL A 505 -17.33 -21.76 18.02
C VAL A 505 -17.83 -20.91 19.18
N LEU A 506 -18.06 -19.61 19.01
CA LEU A 506 -18.61 -18.74 20.05
C LEU A 506 -20.13 -18.54 19.95
N ALA A 507 -20.80 -19.25 19.04
CA ALA A 507 -22.26 -19.20 18.82
C ALA A 507 -22.83 -17.78 18.60
N LEU A 508 -22.09 -16.93 17.88
CA LEU A 508 -22.36 -15.49 17.72
C LEU A 508 -23.55 -15.14 16.79
N GLY A 509 -24.65 -15.88 16.83
CA GLY A 509 -25.82 -15.59 15.99
C GLY A 509 -27.03 -16.54 16.09
N VAL A 510 -27.16 -17.34 17.16
CA VAL A 510 -28.14 -18.46 17.18
C VAL A 510 -29.30 -18.32 18.17
N THR A 511 -29.37 -17.31 19.05
CA THR A 511 -30.46 -17.24 20.04
C THR A 511 -31.26 -15.93 20.03
N GLU A 512 -32.58 -16.08 20.00
CA GLU A 512 -33.63 -15.03 20.07
C GLU A 512 -33.72 -14.34 21.46
N SER A 513 -32.78 -14.60 22.38
CA SER A 513 -32.77 -14.09 23.76
C SER A 513 -31.99 -12.76 23.94
N SER A 514 -32.74 -11.65 23.86
CA SER A 514 -32.76 -10.44 24.74
C SER A 514 -31.52 -9.65 25.24
N LEU A 515 -30.24 -9.95 24.93
CA LEU A 515 -29.11 -9.13 25.43
C LEU A 515 -28.22 -8.51 24.32
N MET A 516 -28.09 -7.17 24.31
CA MET A 516 -27.43 -6.38 23.26
C MET A 516 -25.88 -6.34 23.37
N SER A 517 -25.21 -7.48 23.25
CA SER A 517 -23.73 -7.52 23.12
C SER A 517 -23.28 -7.02 21.74
N ARG A 518 -22.17 -6.26 21.68
CA ARG A 518 -21.57 -5.72 20.45
C ARG A 518 -20.18 -6.30 20.21
N ILE A 519 -19.90 -6.61 18.94
CA ILE A 519 -18.61 -7.15 18.52
C ILE A 519 -18.02 -6.24 17.44
N ILE A 520 -16.77 -5.83 17.64
CA ILE A 520 -15.98 -5.06 16.70
C ILE A 520 -14.85 -5.97 16.21
N VAL A 521 -14.77 -6.16 14.90
CA VAL A 521 -13.72 -6.95 14.26
C VAL A 521 -12.81 -6.01 13.48
N ILE A 522 -11.51 -6.06 13.76
CA ILE A 522 -10.49 -5.27 13.04
C ILE A 522 -9.78 -6.19 12.06
N THR A 523 -9.74 -5.80 10.78
CA THR A 523 -9.09 -6.58 9.72
C THR A 523 -8.39 -5.69 8.70
N ASN A 524 -7.43 -6.24 7.97
CA ASN A 524 -6.82 -5.58 6.82
C ASN A 524 -7.57 -5.89 5.50
N GLU A 525 -8.44 -6.90 5.48
CA GLU A 525 -9.03 -7.45 4.25
C GLU A 525 -10.44 -6.90 3.98
N GLU A 526 -10.62 -6.23 2.83
CA GLU A 526 -11.93 -5.72 2.37
C GLU A 526 -12.95 -6.85 2.15
N SER A 527 -12.49 -8.00 1.65
CA SER A 527 -13.33 -9.16 1.35
C SER A 527 -14.04 -9.71 2.58
N ILE A 528 -13.39 -9.65 3.75
CA ILE A 528 -13.97 -10.08 5.03
C ILE A 528 -15.09 -9.12 5.43
N ALA A 529 -14.84 -7.81 5.35
CA ALA A 529 -15.83 -6.81 5.73
C ALA A 529 -17.07 -6.84 4.81
N THR A 530 -16.85 -6.92 3.49
CA THR A 530 -17.93 -6.82 2.49
C THR A 530 -18.81 -8.07 2.39
N SER A 531 -18.28 -9.26 2.70
CA SER A 531 -19.07 -10.51 2.69
C SER A 531 -19.97 -10.68 3.91
N CYS A 532 -19.67 -9.99 5.03
CA CYS A 532 -20.47 -9.97 6.25
C CYS A 532 -21.29 -8.68 6.36
N ALA A 533 -22.36 -8.56 5.58
CA ALA A 533 -23.13 -7.32 5.44
C ALA A 533 -24.01 -6.95 6.67
N THR A 534 -23.39 -6.51 7.77
CA THR A 534 -24.06 -5.89 8.93
C THR A 534 -23.72 -4.40 9.07
N THR A 535 -22.48 -4.06 9.43
CA THR A 535 -21.98 -2.68 9.44
C THR A 535 -20.48 -2.70 9.13
N THR A 536 -20.04 -1.95 8.12
CA THR A 536 -18.62 -1.91 7.73
C THR A 536 -18.09 -0.50 7.73
N TRP A 537 -16.90 -0.28 8.29
CA TRP A 537 -16.22 1.00 8.33
C TRP A 537 -14.82 0.89 7.73
N ASN A 538 -14.57 1.65 6.66
CA ASN A 538 -13.26 1.71 6.01
C ASN A 538 -12.44 2.88 6.55
N VAL A 539 -11.39 2.58 7.30
CA VAL A 539 -10.44 3.58 7.81
C VAL A 539 -9.45 3.95 6.71
N LYS A 540 -9.57 5.18 6.20
CA LYS A 540 -8.67 5.74 5.18
C LYS A 540 -7.40 6.32 5.80
N GLY A 541 -6.35 6.47 4.99
CA GLY A 541 -5.15 7.21 5.36
C GLY A 541 -5.46 8.66 5.68
N LEU A 542 -4.66 9.26 6.56
CA LEU A 542 -4.79 10.68 6.89
C LEU A 542 -4.32 11.54 5.71
N GLU A 543 -4.95 12.69 5.57
CA GLU A 543 -4.55 13.75 4.64
C GLU A 543 -3.24 14.40 5.08
N PHE A 544 -2.61 15.14 4.16
CA PHE A 544 -1.30 15.74 4.40
C PHE A 544 -1.30 16.66 5.62
N ASP A 545 -2.28 17.56 5.71
CA ASP A 545 -2.37 18.52 6.82
C ASP A 545 -2.62 17.83 8.16
N GLU A 546 -3.37 16.73 8.15
CA GLU A 546 -3.63 15.90 9.33
C GLU A 546 -2.36 15.18 9.80
N ILE A 547 -1.57 14.60 8.88
CA ILE A 547 -0.27 14.00 9.22
C ILE A 547 0.69 15.07 9.76
N LEU A 548 0.74 16.24 9.12
CA LEU A 548 1.60 17.33 9.58
C LEU A 548 1.22 17.77 10.99
N ASN A 549 -0.07 17.91 11.28
CA ASN A 549 -0.58 18.24 12.61
C ASN A 549 -0.29 17.12 13.63
N LEU A 550 -0.41 15.86 13.23
CA LEU A 550 -0.07 14.70 14.05
C LEU A 550 1.42 14.72 14.46
N VAL A 551 2.32 14.94 13.50
CA VAL A 551 3.76 15.04 13.76
C VAL A 551 4.07 16.21 14.69
N LYS A 552 3.52 17.41 14.41
CA LYS A 552 3.68 18.59 15.27
C LYS A 552 3.24 18.31 16.71
N LYS A 553 2.04 17.79 16.88
CA LYS A 553 1.48 17.45 18.21
C LYS A 553 2.36 16.45 18.94
N LYS A 554 2.81 15.40 18.25
CA LYS A 554 3.64 14.36 18.86
C LYS A 554 5.01 14.87 19.31
N VAL A 555 5.63 15.73 18.51
CA VAL A 555 6.90 16.38 18.87
C VAL A 555 6.68 17.30 20.08
N SER A 556 5.64 18.14 20.07
CA SER A 556 5.36 19.06 21.18
C SER A 556 5.07 18.34 22.51
N GLU A 557 4.37 17.20 22.47
CA GLU A 557 4.09 16.36 23.65
C GLU A 557 5.39 15.88 24.33
N LYS A 558 6.45 15.64 23.54
CA LYS A 558 7.72 15.09 24.05
C LYS A 558 8.80 16.13 24.33
N THR A 559 8.77 17.30 23.69
CA THR A 559 9.75 18.39 23.89
C THR A 559 9.26 19.46 24.85
N GLY A 560 7.96 19.58 25.08
CA GLY A 560 7.36 20.63 25.92
C GLY A 560 7.33 22.01 25.26
N SER A 561 7.72 22.14 23.98
CA SER A 561 7.69 23.37 23.20
C SER A 561 6.70 23.26 22.04
N SER A 562 5.87 24.28 21.84
CA SER A 562 4.93 24.37 20.71
C SER A 562 5.59 24.78 19.40
N ASP A 563 6.78 25.39 19.48
CA ASP A 563 7.37 26.11 18.36
C ASP A 563 8.42 25.25 17.65
N LEU A 564 7.96 24.46 16.68
CA LEU A 564 8.84 23.94 15.63
C LEU A 564 9.22 25.09 14.70
N SER A 565 10.53 25.28 14.44
CA SER A 565 10.98 26.30 13.50
C SER A 565 10.39 26.06 12.11
N THR A 566 10.06 27.14 11.40
CA THR A 566 9.52 27.09 10.03
C THR A 566 10.43 26.31 9.08
N GLU A 567 11.75 26.34 9.31
CA GLU A 567 12.73 25.59 8.54
C GLU A 567 12.61 24.07 8.72
N VAL A 568 12.37 23.59 9.95
CA VAL A 568 12.15 22.15 10.22
C VAL A 568 10.82 21.70 9.61
N ILE A 569 9.78 22.53 9.70
CA ILE A 569 8.49 22.25 9.07
C ILE A 569 8.66 22.11 7.56
N GLU A 570 9.35 23.05 6.89
CA GLU A 570 9.52 23.02 5.43
C GLU A 570 10.30 21.78 4.96
N LYS A 571 11.38 21.42 5.66
CA LYS A 571 12.15 20.20 5.38
C LYS A 571 11.34 18.93 5.66
N SER A 572 10.47 18.95 6.66
CA SER A 572 9.61 17.81 6.99
C SER A 572 8.52 17.53 5.98
N LYS A 573 8.08 18.53 5.19
CA LYS A 573 7.02 18.32 4.18
C LYS A 573 7.34 17.19 3.23
N HIS A 574 8.57 17.11 2.74
CA HIS A 574 9.00 16.05 1.81
C HIS A 574 8.90 14.66 2.44
N ILE A 575 9.40 14.50 3.66
CA ILE A 575 9.33 13.24 4.42
C ILE A 575 7.88 12.89 4.78
N ILE A 576 7.07 13.88 5.14
CA ILE A 576 5.65 13.70 5.44
C ILE A 576 4.90 13.19 4.22
N HIS A 577 5.16 13.73 3.02
CA HIS A 577 4.57 13.19 1.81
C HIS A 577 4.98 11.73 1.58
N LYS A 578 6.22 11.34 1.90
CA LYS A 578 6.69 9.94 1.84
C LYS A 578 6.00 9.02 2.86
N CYS A 579 5.36 9.55 3.90
CA CYS A 579 4.61 8.75 4.87
C CYS A 579 3.32 8.16 4.28
N GLY A 580 2.82 8.68 3.15
CA GLY A 580 1.66 8.11 2.46
C GLY A 580 0.36 8.10 3.27
N GLY A 581 0.19 9.01 4.23
CA GLY A 581 -0.99 9.06 5.08
C GLY A 581 -1.04 7.98 6.16
N PHE A 582 0.08 7.29 6.46
CA PHE A 582 0.17 6.29 7.53
C PHE A 582 0.51 6.93 8.88
N PRO A 583 -0.43 7.00 9.86
CA PRO A 583 -0.16 7.55 11.17
C PRO A 583 0.96 6.78 11.90
N LYS A 584 1.04 5.46 11.70
CA LYS A 584 2.09 4.64 12.33
C LYS A 584 3.50 5.06 11.89
N VAL A 585 3.68 5.35 10.60
CA VAL A 585 4.96 5.83 10.04
C VAL A 585 5.23 7.25 10.53
N ALA A 586 4.23 8.13 10.48
CA ALA A 586 4.35 9.52 10.94
C ALA A 586 4.74 9.63 12.43
N VAL A 587 4.14 8.81 13.30
CA VAL A 587 4.49 8.75 14.72
C VAL A 587 5.92 8.26 14.93
N ALA A 588 6.34 7.21 14.21
CA ALA A 588 7.72 6.71 14.31
C ALA A 588 8.75 7.77 13.86
N ILE A 589 8.44 8.52 12.80
CA ILE A 589 9.27 9.65 12.36
C ILE A 589 9.25 10.76 13.42
N ALA A 590 8.10 11.17 13.94
CA ALA A 590 8.02 12.19 14.99
C ALA A 590 8.83 11.81 16.25
N ASP A 591 8.81 10.53 16.61
CA ASP A 591 9.60 9.99 17.71
C ASP A 591 11.12 10.08 17.42
N PHE A 592 11.54 9.69 16.22
CA PHE A 592 12.92 9.87 15.76
C PHE A 592 13.33 11.36 15.78
N LEU A 593 12.48 12.26 15.27
CA LEU A 593 12.74 13.71 15.27
C LEU A 593 12.93 14.25 16.68
N THR A 594 12.10 13.80 17.64
CA THR A 594 12.22 14.20 19.03
C THR A 594 13.57 13.78 19.61
N THR A 595 14.05 12.57 19.32
CA THR A 595 15.36 12.11 19.81
C THR A 595 16.51 12.96 19.27
N GLN A 596 16.45 13.37 17.99
CA GLN A 596 17.46 14.24 17.38
C GLN A 596 17.46 15.64 18.00
N LEU A 597 16.27 16.23 18.20
CA LEU A 597 16.12 17.55 18.82
C LEU A 597 16.66 17.58 20.26
N LYS A 598 16.39 16.53 21.06
CA LYS A 598 16.90 16.42 22.44
C LYS A 598 18.41 16.26 22.53
N ALA A 599 19.03 15.65 21.52
CA ALA A 599 20.48 15.42 21.49
C ALA A 599 21.29 16.67 21.11
N ASN A 600 20.65 17.84 20.93
CA ASN A 600 21.25 19.05 20.34
C ASN A 600 22.01 18.81 19.02
N ARG A 601 21.71 17.67 18.36
CA ARG A 601 22.14 17.39 17.01
C ARG A 601 21.08 17.97 16.08
N ALA A 602 21.14 19.29 15.89
CA ALA A 602 20.53 19.91 14.72
C ALA A 602 21.35 19.56 13.46
N ASP A 603 21.80 18.31 13.35
CA ASP A 603 22.65 17.86 12.27
C ASP A 603 21.76 17.62 11.05
N LEU A 604 21.94 18.48 10.05
CA LEU A 604 21.25 18.45 8.77
C LEU A 604 21.42 17.10 8.06
N GLU A 605 22.47 16.36 8.42
CA GLU A 605 22.83 15.08 7.82
C GLU A 605 21.81 13.98 8.09
N GLY A 606 21.28 13.85 9.32
CA GLY A 606 20.32 12.80 9.65
C GLY A 606 18.99 12.94 8.89
N TRP A 607 18.55 14.18 8.66
CA TRP A 607 17.38 14.49 7.85
C TRP A 607 17.62 14.22 6.37
N TRP A 608 18.79 14.60 5.88
CA TRP A 608 19.19 14.37 4.50
C TRP A 608 19.28 12.87 4.20
N ILE A 609 19.92 12.08 5.06
CA ILE A 609 20.01 10.62 4.94
C ILE A 609 18.62 9.98 4.97
N LEU A 610 17.75 10.33 5.93
CA LEU A 610 16.39 9.81 6.00
C LEU A 610 15.58 10.17 4.75
N ASN A 611 15.75 11.37 4.20
CA ASN A 611 15.06 11.75 2.98
C ASN A 611 15.61 11.03 1.74
N GLN A 612 16.93 10.88 1.61
CA GLN A 612 17.56 10.20 0.46
C GLN A 612 17.32 8.69 0.47
N SER A 613 17.39 8.06 1.65
CA SER A 613 17.34 6.60 1.82
C SER A 613 16.15 6.17 2.69
N PHE A 614 14.99 6.78 2.47
CA PHE A 614 13.79 6.65 3.31
C PHE A 614 13.44 5.21 3.69
N MET A 615 13.28 4.32 2.70
CA MET A 615 12.92 2.93 2.97
C MET A 615 14.03 2.15 3.68
N HIS A 616 15.29 2.36 3.29
CA HIS A 616 16.42 1.68 3.90
C HIS A 616 16.56 2.06 5.39
N GLU A 617 16.41 3.35 5.72
CA GLU A 617 16.45 3.82 7.10
C GLU A 617 15.30 3.24 7.92
N LEU A 618 14.07 3.26 7.41
CA LEU A 618 12.93 2.71 8.13
C LEU A 618 13.03 1.19 8.37
N GLU A 619 13.67 0.44 7.46
CA GLU A 619 13.84 -1.01 7.57
C GLU A 619 15.03 -1.44 8.47
N THR A 620 16.12 -0.67 8.48
CA THR A 620 17.40 -1.08 9.13
C THR A 620 17.71 -0.37 10.43
N ASN A 621 17.25 0.87 10.61
CA ASN A 621 17.58 1.67 11.77
C ASN A 621 16.72 1.25 12.97
N ARG A 622 17.39 0.92 14.09
CA ARG A 622 16.73 0.43 15.32
C ARG A 622 15.69 1.40 15.88
N ALA A 623 15.81 2.70 15.60
CA ALA A 623 14.83 3.70 16.00
C ALA A 623 13.42 3.46 15.40
N PHE A 624 13.33 2.73 14.28
CA PHE A 624 12.08 2.40 13.60
C PHE A 624 11.62 0.95 13.85
N GLY A 625 12.12 0.26 14.88
CA GLY A 625 11.75 -1.13 15.19
C GLY A 625 10.24 -1.37 15.32
N SER A 626 9.47 -0.36 15.72
CA SER A 626 8.00 -0.39 15.78
C SER A 626 7.32 -0.63 14.42
N LEU A 627 8.02 -0.40 13.31
CA LEU A 627 7.55 -0.60 11.93
C LEU A 627 7.81 -2.00 11.38
N GLN A 628 8.52 -2.89 12.09
CA GLN A 628 8.85 -4.23 11.58
C GLN A 628 7.60 -5.04 11.16
N GLY A 629 6.53 -4.97 11.96
CA GLY A 629 5.25 -5.59 11.60
C GLY A 629 4.57 -4.96 10.38
N LEU A 630 4.77 -3.64 10.15
CA LEU A 630 4.29 -2.98 8.93
C LEU A 630 5.05 -3.49 7.71
N PHE A 631 6.39 -3.58 7.77
CA PHE A 631 7.18 -4.10 6.65
C PHE A 631 6.91 -5.57 6.35
N SER A 632 6.69 -6.39 7.38
CA SER A 632 6.26 -7.79 7.21
C SER A 632 4.94 -7.87 6.44
N TRP A 633 3.99 -7.00 6.80
CA TRP A 633 2.72 -6.89 6.09
C TRP A 633 2.89 -6.37 4.65
N VAL A 634 3.65 -5.28 4.43
CA VAL A 634 3.91 -4.72 3.08
C VAL A 634 4.55 -5.79 2.20
N HIS A 635 5.49 -6.57 2.73
CA HIS A 635 6.10 -7.66 1.99
C HIS A 635 5.04 -8.68 1.54
N SER A 636 4.25 -9.21 2.49
CA SER A 636 3.15 -10.15 2.20
C SER A 636 2.13 -9.57 1.20
N TYR A 637 1.86 -8.28 1.31
CA TYR A 637 0.93 -7.56 0.45
C TYR A 637 1.39 -7.50 -1.01
N PHE A 638 2.67 -7.24 -1.26
CA PHE A 638 3.23 -7.30 -2.61
C PHE A 638 3.40 -8.74 -3.12
N LEU A 639 3.56 -9.72 -2.22
CA LEU A 639 3.61 -11.14 -2.57
C LEU A 639 2.26 -11.65 -3.09
N THR A 640 1.17 -11.23 -2.45
CA THR A 640 -0.21 -11.62 -2.78
C THR A 640 -0.82 -10.80 -3.92
N CYS A 641 -0.16 -9.69 -4.30
CA CYS A 641 -0.58 -8.86 -5.43
C CYS A 641 -0.55 -9.65 -6.75
N PRO A 642 -1.65 -9.67 -7.54
CA PRO A 642 -1.72 -10.38 -8.80
C PRO A 642 -0.60 -10.00 -9.77
N ASP A 643 -0.02 -11.01 -10.44
CA ASP A 643 1.17 -10.82 -11.29
C ASP A 643 0.94 -9.79 -12.41
N PHE A 644 -0.23 -9.84 -13.06
CA PHE A 644 -0.60 -8.90 -14.13
C PHE A 644 -0.67 -7.43 -13.70
N LEU A 645 -0.85 -7.13 -12.40
CA LEU A 645 -0.82 -5.74 -11.89
C LEU A 645 0.60 -5.23 -11.65
N LYS A 646 1.57 -6.12 -11.43
CA LYS A 646 2.94 -5.73 -11.03
C LYS A 646 3.57 -4.72 -11.99
N PRO A 647 3.49 -4.86 -13.34
CA PRO A 647 4.02 -3.85 -14.25
C PRO A 647 3.41 -2.45 -14.02
N CYS A 648 2.10 -2.37 -13.80
CA CYS A 648 1.41 -1.11 -13.49
C CYS A 648 1.85 -0.53 -12.13
N VAL A 649 2.05 -1.38 -11.12
CA VAL A 649 2.56 -0.99 -9.79
C VAL A 649 3.94 -0.35 -9.92
N PHE A 650 4.88 -1.02 -10.58
CA PHE A 650 6.22 -0.48 -10.79
C PHE A 650 6.20 0.81 -11.61
N TYR A 651 5.30 0.92 -12.60
CA TYR A 651 5.15 2.12 -13.40
C TYR A 651 4.80 3.37 -12.57
N LEU A 652 4.16 3.21 -11.40
CA LEU A 652 3.80 4.34 -10.53
C LEU A 652 5.03 5.08 -9.98
N SER A 653 6.19 4.43 -9.88
CA SER A 653 7.41 5.09 -9.39
C SER A 653 7.98 6.14 -10.35
N LEU A 654 7.48 6.20 -11.59
CA LEU A 654 7.87 7.23 -12.57
C LEU A 654 7.46 8.64 -12.15
N PHE A 655 6.36 8.76 -11.40
CA PHE A 655 5.82 10.06 -11.03
C PHE A 655 6.46 10.57 -9.73
N PRO A 656 6.77 11.87 -9.60
CA PRO A 656 7.27 12.44 -8.35
C PRO A 656 6.29 12.28 -7.18
N VAL A 657 6.82 12.38 -5.95
CA VAL A 657 6.00 12.40 -4.74
C VAL A 657 5.01 13.57 -4.82
N ASN A 658 3.75 13.35 -4.41
CA ASN A 658 2.69 14.37 -4.37
C ASN A 658 2.34 14.98 -5.75
N HIS A 659 2.75 14.34 -6.85
CA HIS A 659 2.44 14.83 -8.18
C HIS A 659 0.99 14.51 -8.57
N ASN A 660 0.25 15.51 -9.03
CA ASN A 660 -1.15 15.38 -9.45
C ASN A 660 -1.22 14.77 -10.85
N ILE A 661 -1.69 13.53 -10.93
CA ILE A 661 -1.76 12.76 -12.16
C ILE A 661 -3.21 12.63 -12.58
N GLN A 662 -3.54 12.93 -13.83
CA GLN A 662 -4.86 12.60 -14.34
C GLN A 662 -4.98 11.09 -14.53
N ARG A 663 -6.08 10.51 -14.03
CA ARG A 663 -6.37 9.08 -14.17
C ARG A 663 -6.09 8.54 -15.59
N MET A 664 -6.60 9.23 -16.61
CA MET A 664 -6.49 8.79 -18.01
C MET A 664 -5.06 8.91 -18.58
N ARG A 665 -4.18 9.71 -17.97
CA ARG A 665 -2.74 9.74 -18.30
C ARG A 665 -2.10 8.39 -17.98
N LEU A 666 -2.40 7.80 -16.83
CA LEU A 666 -1.90 6.47 -16.44
C LEU A 666 -2.48 5.36 -17.33
N VAL A 667 -3.81 5.35 -17.48
CA VAL A 667 -4.55 4.32 -18.23
C VAL A 667 -4.02 4.22 -19.67
N ARG A 668 -3.91 5.34 -20.39
CA ARG A 668 -3.43 5.34 -21.78
C ARG A 668 -1.95 4.97 -21.91
N ARG A 669 -1.13 5.32 -20.91
CA ARG A 669 0.28 4.91 -20.87
C ARG A 669 0.40 3.39 -20.67
N TRP A 670 -0.41 2.78 -19.80
CA TRP A 670 -0.42 1.32 -19.64
C TRP A 670 -0.87 0.57 -20.88
N ILE A 671 -1.83 1.13 -21.63
CA ILE A 671 -2.25 0.59 -22.94
C ILE A 671 -1.09 0.69 -23.94
N ALA A 672 -0.43 1.85 -24.03
CA ALA A 672 0.69 2.07 -24.94
C ALA A 672 1.91 1.20 -24.62
N GLU A 673 2.19 0.96 -23.33
CA GLU A 673 3.21 0.01 -22.89
C GLU A 673 2.85 -1.45 -23.24
N GLY A 674 1.56 -1.75 -23.33
CA GLY A 674 1.04 -3.10 -23.55
C GLY A 674 0.86 -3.89 -22.25
N TYR A 675 0.78 -3.22 -21.10
CA TYR A 675 0.44 -3.83 -19.81
C TYR A 675 -1.03 -4.22 -19.74
N SER A 676 -1.87 -3.43 -20.41
CA SER A 676 -3.25 -3.79 -20.69
C SER A 676 -3.40 -4.09 -22.18
N ARG A 677 -4.00 -5.23 -22.49
CA ARG A 677 -4.17 -5.71 -23.87
C ARG A 677 -5.62 -6.11 -24.11
N ASP A 678 -6.03 -6.08 -25.37
CA ASP A 678 -7.33 -6.61 -25.78
C ASP A 678 -7.39 -8.12 -25.49
N SER A 679 -8.53 -8.57 -25.01
CA SER A 679 -8.86 -9.98 -24.80
C SER A 679 -10.09 -10.35 -25.64
N LYS A 680 -10.45 -11.63 -25.68
CA LYS A 680 -11.66 -12.08 -26.39
C LYS A 680 -12.95 -11.44 -25.84
N GLN A 681 -12.94 -10.94 -24.60
CA GLN A 681 -14.13 -10.49 -23.87
C GLN A 681 -14.11 -9.01 -23.46
N SER A 682 -12.94 -8.36 -23.48
CA SER A 682 -12.73 -7.02 -22.91
C SER A 682 -11.63 -6.28 -23.67
N THR A 683 -11.82 -4.97 -23.86
CA THR A 683 -10.87 -4.07 -24.51
C THR A 683 -9.69 -3.73 -23.60
N ALA A 684 -8.58 -3.28 -24.19
CA ALA A 684 -7.42 -2.80 -23.44
C ALA A 684 -7.76 -1.60 -22.54
N LEU A 685 -8.75 -0.78 -22.92
CA LEU A 685 -9.22 0.34 -22.10
C LEU A 685 -9.97 -0.14 -20.86
N GLU A 686 -10.91 -1.07 -21.01
CA GLU A 686 -11.68 -1.66 -19.90
C GLU A 686 -10.75 -2.39 -18.92
N ASN A 687 -9.82 -3.20 -19.43
CA ASN A 687 -8.82 -3.88 -18.62
C ASN A 687 -7.92 -2.89 -17.85
N ALA A 688 -7.48 -1.80 -18.49
CA ALA A 688 -6.64 -0.79 -17.84
C ALA A 688 -7.40 -0.01 -16.76
N GLU A 689 -8.68 0.28 -16.97
CA GLU A 689 -9.55 0.90 -15.97
C GLU A 689 -9.83 -0.04 -14.78
N GLU A 690 -9.98 -1.34 -15.03
CA GLU A 690 -10.07 -2.35 -13.97
C GLU A 690 -8.79 -2.38 -13.14
N PHE A 691 -7.62 -2.35 -13.79
CA PHE A 691 -6.33 -2.31 -13.10
C PHE A 691 -6.19 -1.06 -12.24
N PHE A 692 -6.58 0.11 -12.78
CA PHE A 692 -6.62 1.36 -12.02
C PHE A 692 -7.52 1.23 -10.77
N SER A 693 -8.73 0.68 -10.94
CA SER A 693 -9.66 0.48 -9.82
C SER A 693 -9.10 -0.47 -8.77
N LYS A 694 -8.39 -1.55 -9.17
CA LYS A 694 -7.71 -2.46 -8.23
C LYS A 694 -6.61 -1.73 -7.47
N LEU A 695 -5.80 -0.90 -8.12
CA LEU A 695 -4.74 -0.13 -7.45
C LEU A 695 -5.26 0.94 -6.47
N VAL A 696 -6.44 1.50 -6.74
CA VAL A 696 -7.15 2.39 -5.79
C VAL A 696 -7.65 1.59 -4.58
N LYS A 697 -8.27 0.42 -4.79
CA LYS A 697 -8.68 -0.47 -3.69
C LYS A 697 -7.49 -0.93 -2.85
N LEU A 698 -6.35 -1.16 -3.49
CA LEU A 698 -5.09 -1.49 -2.86
C LEU A 698 -4.39 -0.27 -2.20
N CYS A 699 -5.02 0.90 -2.18
CA CYS A 699 -4.50 2.15 -1.58
C CYS A 699 -3.13 2.60 -2.11
N MET A 700 -2.66 2.05 -3.24
CA MET A 700 -1.41 2.47 -3.89
C MET A 700 -1.62 3.78 -4.67
N ILE A 701 -2.85 4.02 -5.11
CA ILE A 701 -3.29 5.26 -5.76
C ILE A 701 -4.38 5.90 -4.90
N ARG A 702 -4.20 7.20 -4.61
CA ARG A 702 -5.19 8.04 -3.94
C ARG A 702 -5.90 8.91 -4.95
N MET A 703 -7.23 8.93 -4.93
CA MET A 703 -8.02 9.86 -5.74
C MET A 703 -8.08 11.24 -5.07
N LEU A 704 -7.94 12.31 -5.86
CA LEU A 704 -8.06 13.70 -5.42
C LEU A 704 -9.37 14.30 -5.94
N GLY A 705 -10.11 14.96 -5.05
CA GLY A 705 -11.35 15.69 -5.35
C GLY A 705 -12.63 14.90 -5.05
N SER A 706 -13.58 15.58 -4.40
CA SER A 706 -15.00 15.17 -4.39
C SER A 706 -15.58 15.37 -5.79
N ALA A 707 -16.53 14.52 -6.19
CA ALA A 707 -17.25 14.61 -7.47
C ALA A 707 -17.87 15.99 -7.77
N ILE A 708 -17.92 16.89 -6.78
CA ILE A 708 -18.66 18.15 -6.76
C ILE A 708 -17.96 19.32 -7.49
N LEU A 709 -16.61 19.35 -7.62
CA LEU A 709 -15.90 20.53 -8.17
C LEU A 709 -15.05 20.28 -9.43
N ALA A 710 -15.00 19.05 -9.95
CA ALA A 710 -14.27 18.80 -11.19
C ALA A 710 -15.06 19.40 -12.37
N SER A 711 -14.67 20.56 -12.93
CA SER A 711 -15.19 20.98 -14.25
C SER A 711 -14.85 19.89 -15.27
N SER A 712 -15.78 19.49 -16.13
CA SER A 712 -15.69 18.15 -16.73
C SER A 712 -14.60 17.91 -17.79
N PHE A 713 -13.67 18.84 -18.02
CA PHE A 713 -12.39 18.53 -18.70
C PHE A 713 -11.30 18.10 -17.71
N SER A 714 -11.49 18.42 -16.44
CA SER A 714 -10.72 17.98 -15.29
C SER A 714 -11.19 16.57 -14.92
N MET A 715 -10.62 15.56 -15.60
CA MET A 715 -10.67 14.17 -15.13
C MET A 715 -10.19 14.13 -13.68
N PRO A 716 -10.76 13.25 -12.82
CA PRO A 716 -10.35 13.22 -11.43
C PRO A 716 -8.85 12.97 -11.36
N PHE A 717 -8.17 13.86 -10.64
CA PHE A 717 -6.75 13.70 -10.37
C PHE A 717 -6.56 12.56 -9.39
N CYS A 718 -5.39 11.97 -9.45
CA CYS A 718 -4.94 10.97 -8.51
C CYS A 718 -3.49 11.25 -8.17
N GLN A 719 -3.05 10.73 -7.04
CA GLN A 719 -1.67 10.75 -6.58
C GLN A 719 -1.24 9.35 -6.21
N VAL A 720 0.01 9.02 -6.51
CA VAL A 720 0.62 7.80 -6.00
C VAL A 720 0.84 7.97 -4.50
N ASN A 721 0.46 6.96 -3.71
CA ASN A 721 0.73 6.96 -2.27
C ASN A 721 2.24 7.04 -2.03
N GLY A 722 2.69 8.04 -1.27
CA GLY A 722 4.12 8.31 -1.09
C GLY A 722 4.89 7.17 -0.45
N PHE A 723 4.31 6.45 0.51
CA PHE A 723 5.00 5.33 1.16
C PHE A 723 5.15 4.15 0.19
N PHE A 724 4.09 3.79 -0.54
CA PHE A 724 4.19 2.75 -1.57
C PHE A 724 5.15 3.13 -2.69
N ARG A 725 5.17 4.40 -3.10
CA ARG A 725 6.13 4.90 -4.09
C ARG A 725 7.58 4.66 -3.64
N GLU A 726 7.93 5.08 -2.43
CA GLU A 726 9.29 4.89 -1.90
C GLU A 726 9.63 3.39 -1.79
N TYR A 727 8.66 2.55 -1.42
CA TYR A 727 8.84 1.10 -1.35
C TYR A 727 9.09 0.50 -2.74
N ILE A 728 8.37 0.96 -3.76
CA ILE A 728 8.58 0.52 -5.14
C ILE A 728 9.94 0.98 -5.65
N ILE A 729 10.36 2.22 -5.38
CA ILE A 729 11.66 2.75 -5.79
C ILE A 729 12.80 1.94 -5.18
N SER A 730 12.72 1.60 -3.90
CA SER A 730 13.76 0.81 -3.23
C SER A 730 13.91 -0.60 -3.81
N ARG A 731 12.87 -1.14 -4.46
CA ARG A 731 12.93 -2.44 -5.18
C ARG A 731 13.21 -2.30 -6.68
N SER A 732 12.80 -1.22 -7.33
CA SER A 732 12.94 -1.00 -8.78
C SER A 732 14.39 -0.97 -9.24
N MET A 733 15.30 -0.42 -8.41
CA MET A 733 16.73 -0.36 -8.71
C MET A 733 17.37 -1.75 -8.85
N GLU A 734 16.82 -2.76 -8.18
CA GLU A 734 17.30 -4.16 -8.28
C GLU A 734 16.74 -4.86 -9.53
N GLU A 735 15.62 -4.34 -10.06
CA GLU A 735 14.85 -4.93 -11.15
C GLU A 735 15.09 -4.27 -12.51
N ASN A 736 15.79 -3.13 -12.58
CA ASN A 736 16.09 -2.40 -13.81
C ASN A 736 14.83 -2.11 -14.67
N LEU A 737 13.71 -1.77 -14.02
CA LEU A 737 12.48 -1.42 -14.72
C LEU A 737 12.35 0.10 -14.92
N VAL A 738 12.41 0.84 -13.83
CA VAL A 738 12.25 2.29 -13.79
C VAL A 738 13.47 2.92 -13.16
N PHE A 739 14.01 3.98 -13.78
CA PHE A 739 15.02 4.83 -13.18
C PHE A 739 14.74 6.31 -13.46
N THR A 740 15.15 7.15 -12.51
CA THR A 740 14.97 8.61 -12.54
C THR A 740 16.30 9.33 -12.65
N LEU A 741 16.32 10.43 -13.40
CA LEU A 741 17.42 11.40 -13.47
C LEU A 741 17.01 12.66 -12.71
N GLU A 742 17.68 12.93 -11.59
CA GLU A 742 17.45 14.07 -10.71
C GLU A 742 18.80 14.72 -10.36
N GLY A 743 18.81 15.98 -9.90
CA GLY A 743 20.05 16.74 -9.65
C GLY A 743 21.03 16.09 -8.67
N SER A 744 20.54 15.22 -7.77
CA SER A 744 21.33 14.46 -6.78
C SER A 744 21.89 13.12 -7.28
N CYS A 745 21.70 12.78 -8.56
CA CYS A 745 22.09 11.48 -9.09
C CYS A 745 23.61 11.25 -9.10
N SER A 746 24.06 10.16 -8.46
CA SER A 746 25.46 9.72 -8.51
C SER A 746 25.84 9.15 -9.89
N MET A 747 27.07 9.43 -10.32
CA MET A 747 27.63 9.14 -11.66
C MET A 747 27.86 7.65 -11.97
N ASN A 748 27.68 6.73 -11.01
CA ASN A 748 28.40 5.44 -11.02
C ASN A 748 27.54 4.16 -11.06
N SER A 749 26.25 4.22 -11.40
CA SER A 749 25.46 3.00 -11.62
C SER A 749 25.25 2.78 -13.12
N GLN A 750 25.40 1.53 -13.59
CA GLN A 750 24.94 1.10 -14.90
C GLN A 750 23.41 1.23 -14.95
N ARG A 751 22.92 2.46 -15.17
CA ARG A 751 21.49 2.78 -15.22
C ARG A 751 20.94 2.21 -16.52
N THR A 752 20.38 1.02 -16.41
CA THR A 752 19.68 0.34 -17.49
C THR A 752 18.23 0.17 -17.05
N GLY A 753 17.30 0.47 -17.93
CA GLY A 753 15.88 0.30 -17.63
C GLY A 753 14.99 0.54 -18.82
N ARG A 754 13.71 0.21 -18.66
CA ARG A 754 12.70 0.35 -19.71
C ARG A 754 11.92 1.65 -19.60
N HIS A 755 11.91 2.27 -18.43
CA HIS A 755 11.22 3.53 -18.21
C HIS A 755 12.15 4.55 -17.55
N LEU A 756 12.20 5.73 -18.16
CA LEU A 756 13.04 6.84 -17.74
C LEU A 756 12.15 8.03 -17.41
N ALA A 757 12.35 8.59 -16.23
CA ALA A 757 11.79 9.88 -15.85
C ALA A 757 12.92 10.89 -15.61
N ILE A 758 12.86 12.03 -16.28
CA ILE A 758 13.74 13.17 -16.07
C ILE A 758 13.03 14.10 -15.10
N GLY A 759 13.60 14.26 -13.91
CA GLY A 759 13.07 15.12 -12.86
C GLY A 759 13.42 16.59 -13.09
N SER A 760 12.66 17.48 -12.46
CA SER A 760 12.76 18.93 -12.67
C SER A 760 14.02 19.56 -12.12
N THR A 761 14.74 18.82 -11.28
CA THR A 761 16.02 19.22 -10.69
C THR A 761 17.21 18.76 -11.51
N TRP A 762 17.01 18.07 -12.64
CA TRP A 762 18.10 17.61 -13.49
C TRP A 762 18.77 18.79 -14.22
N ASP A 763 20.03 19.04 -13.89
CA ASP A 763 20.83 20.17 -14.40
C ASP A 763 22.10 19.74 -15.15
N ARG A 764 22.33 18.43 -15.31
CA ARG A 764 23.57 17.88 -15.87
C ARG A 764 23.62 17.99 -17.40
N ASP A 765 24.83 17.86 -17.93
CA ASP A 765 25.12 18.06 -19.34
C ASP A 765 24.78 16.87 -20.25
N ILE A 766 24.94 17.09 -21.56
CA ILE A 766 24.70 16.11 -22.61
C ILE A 766 25.60 14.87 -22.52
N ASN A 767 26.81 14.99 -21.98
CA ASN A 767 27.78 13.89 -21.92
C ASN A 767 27.32 12.84 -20.91
N VAL A 768 26.78 13.30 -19.77
CA VAL A 768 26.18 12.44 -18.75
C VAL A 768 24.96 11.71 -19.30
N PHE A 769 24.11 12.37 -20.08
CA PHE A 769 22.96 11.70 -20.67
C PHE A 769 23.40 10.65 -21.72
N LYS A 770 24.39 10.98 -22.55
CA LYS A 770 24.89 10.08 -23.61
C LYS A 770 25.62 8.84 -23.08
N SER A 771 26.08 8.82 -21.83
CA SER A 771 26.69 7.63 -21.24
C SER A 771 25.66 6.56 -20.82
N ILE A 772 24.37 6.90 -20.79
CA ILE A 772 23.28 6.00 -20.40
C ILE A 772 22.88 5.14 -21.61
N ASP A 773 22.74 3.83 -21.39
CA ASP A 773 22.17 2.94 -22.40
C ASP A 773 20.65 3.10 -22.46
N VAL A 774 20.18 3.78 -23.51
CA VAL A 774 18.76 4.03 -23.79
C VAL A 774 18.18 3.09 -24.86
N SER A 775 18.92 2.08 -25.29
CA SER A 775 18.50 1.15 -26.36
C SER A 775 17.25 0.35 -26.01
N ARG A 776 17.06 0.07 -24.71
CA ARG A 776 15.93 -0.70 -24.17
C ARG A 776 14.76 0.15 -23.69
N LEU A 777 14.83 1.46 -23.89
CA LEU A 777 13.86 2.39 -23.35
C LEU A 777 12.53 2.30 -24.10
N ARG A 778 11.43 2.07 -23.36
CA ARG A 778 10.04 2.06 -23.83
C ARG A 778 9.27 3.31 -23.41
N SER A 779 9.56 3.90 -22.25
CA SER A 779 8.95 5.16 -21.80
C SER A 779 9.98 6.23 -21.48
N LEU A 780 9.70 7.46 -21.92
CA LEU A 780 10.38 8.68 -21.47
C LEU A 780 9.34 9.68 -20.96
N THR A 781 9.54 10.18 -19.74
CA THR A 781 8.73 11.25 -19.13
C THR A 781 9.63 12.38 -18.66
N VAL A 782 9.23 13.62 -18.94
CA VAL A 782 10.00 14.80 -18.54
C VAL A 782 9.15 15.68 -17.64
N PHE A 783 9.64 15.90 -16.42
CA PHE A 783 9.11 16.85 -15.46
C PHE A 783 10.10 18.03 -15.44
N GLY A 784 9.80 19.15 -16.10
CA GLY A 784 10.69 20.32 -16.17
C GLY A 784 11.32 20.58 -17.54
N ASP A 785 12.52 21.17 -17.57
CA ASP A 785 13.09 21.72 -18.80
C ASP A 785 13.44 20.64 -19.83
N TRP A 786 12.80 20.74 -21.00
CA TRP A 786 13.13 19.93 -22.17
C TRP A 786 14.49 20.27 -22.74
N ARG A 787 15.24 19.23 -23.11
CA ARG A 787 16.48 19.34 -23.88
C ARG A 787 16.37 18.42 -25.09
N SER A 788 16.69 18.93 -26.27
CA SER A 788 16.61 18.17 -27.52
C SER A 788 17.48 16.89 -27.53
N PHE A 789 18.55 16.86 -26.74
CA PHE A 789 19.41 15.67 -26.62
C PHE A 789 18.81 14.55 -25.75
N PHE A 790 17.66 14.77 -25.11
CA PHE A 790 16.94 13.70 -24.40
C PHE A 790 16.41 12.61 -25.34
N ILE A 791 16.29 12.91 -26.63
CA ILE A 791 15.98 11.91 -27.66
C ILE A 791 17.23 11.58 -28.47
N SER A 792 17.34 10.32 -28.87
CA SER A 792 18.44 9.85 -29.72
C SER A 792 17.99 8.72 -30.64
N GLU A 793 18.77 8.48 -31.71
CA GLU A 793 18.57 7.39 -32.67
C GLU A 793 18.66 5.99 -32.03
N ASN A 794 19.22 5.89 -30.81
CA ASN A 794 19.30 4.62 -30.08
C ASN A 794 17.97 4.24 -29.41
N MET A 795 17.03 5.17 -29.23
CA MET A 795 15.73 4.93 -28.57
C MET A 795 14.71 4.25 -29.49
N ARG A 796 15.11 3.14 -30.12
CA ARG A 796 14.33 2.47 -31.16
C ARG A 796 13.05 1.79 -30.64
N LEU A 797 12.98 1.52 -29.34
CA LEU A 797 11.88 0.81 -28.68
C LEU A 797 10.89 1.74 -27.97
N LEU A 798 11.05 3.06 -28.08
CA LEU A 798 10.25 4.01 -27.33
C LEU A 798 8.77 3.99 -27.79
N ARG A 799 7.87 3.67 -26.87
CA ARG A 799 6.41 3.59 -27.03
C ARG A 799 5.70 4.80 -26.44
N VAL A 800 6.20 5.32 -25.32
CA VAL A 800 5.58 6.41 -24.56
C VAL A 800 6.54 7.61 -24.47
N LEU A 801 6.11 8.75 -25.00
CA LEU A 801 6.75 10.04 -24.77
C LEU A 801 5.75 10.99 -24.11
N ASP A 802 6.02 11.35 -22.86
CA ASP A 802 5.15 12.17 -22.03
C ASP A 802 5.84 13.49 -21.66
N LEU A 803 5.37 14.58 -22.27
CA LEU A 803 5.88 15.94 -22.11
C LEU A 803 4.85 16.87 -21.43
N GLU A 804 3.86 16.30 -20.73
CA GLU A 804 2.79 17.10 -20.10
C GLU A 804 3.31 18.14 -19.09
N ASP A 805 4.39 17.78 -18.39
CA ASP A 805 5.05 18.63 -17.38
C ASP A 805 6.36 19.24 -17.90
N ALA A 806 6.59 19.21 -19.21
CA ALA A 806 7.82 19.69 -19.82
C ALA A 806 7.72 21.17 -20.25
N SER A 807 8.79 21.93 -20.01
CA SER A 807 8.95 23.32 -20.46
C SER A 807 9.93 23.41 -21.64
N GLY A 808 9.74 24.38 -22.53
CA GLY A 808 10.73 24.68 -23.59
C GLY A 808 10.72 23.76 -24.81
N VAL A 809 9.71 22.89 -24.97
CA VAL A 809 9.55 22.07 -26.19
C VAL A 809 9.17 22.96 -27.38
N THR A 810 9.89 22.83 -28.50
CA THR A 810 9.67 23.61 -29.73
C THR A 810 9.12 22.76 -30.89
N GLU A 811 8.61 23.42 -31.94
CA GLU A 811 8.15 22.73 -33.16
C GLU A 811 9.27 21.95 -33.87
N LYS A 812 10.51 22.47 -33.80
CA LYS A 812 11.69 21.79 -34.36
C LYS A 812 12.00 20.49 -33.61
N ASP A 813 11.82 20.49 -32.28
CA ASP A 813 11.97 19.27 -31.49
C ASP A 813 10.91 18.24 -31.88
N LEU A 814 9.67 18.68 -32.15
CA LEU A 814 8.60 17.80 -32.60
C LEU A 814 8.90 17.12 -33.95
N GLU A 815 9.49 17.84 -34.90
CA GLU A 815 9.96 17.24 -36.15
C GLU A 815 11.05 16.17 -35.91
N GLN A 816 11.97 16.42 -34.97
CA GLN A 816 13.00 15.47 -34.58
C GLN A 816 12.42 14.23 -33.88
N ILE A 817 11.47 14.42 -32.96
CA ILE A 817 10.75 13.34 -32.27
C ILE A 817 10.11 12.40 -33.28
N VAL A 818 9.34 12.94 -34.23
CA VAL A 818 8.63 12.15 -35.25
C VAL A 818 9.60 11.36 -36.12
N LYS A 819 10.75 11.96 -36.46
CA LYS A 819 11.77 11.31 -37.29
C LYS A 819 12.51 10.18 -36.55
N LEU A 820 12.84 10.40 -35.28
CA LEU A 820 13.71 9.50 -34.51
C LEU A 820 12.94 8.35 -33.83
N LEU A 821 11.65 8.53 -33.57
CA LEU A 821 10.87 7.66 -32.69
C LEU A 821 9.64 7.05 -33.40
N PRO A 822 9.82 6.24 -34.46
CA PRO A 822 8.72 5.74 -35.30
C PRO A 822 7.78 4.76 -34.58
N ARG A 823 8.17 4.23 -33.41
CA ARG A 823 7.40 3.25 -32.62
C ARG A 823 6.51 3.87 -31.55
N LEU A 824 6.44 5.19 -31.47
CA LEU A 824 5.60 5.85 -30.50
C LEU A 824 4.14 5.43 -30.66
N LYS A 825 3.56 4.99 -29.53
CA LYS A 825 2.14 4.68 -29.34
C LYS A 825 1.44 5.77 -28.55
N PHE A 826 2.15 6.50 -27.70
CA PHE A 826 1.64 7.59 -26.90
C PHE A 826 2.54 8.81 -27.02
N LEU A 827 1.95 9.94 -27.41
CA LEU A 827 2.59 11.25 -27.40
C LEU A 827 1.71 12.26 -26.66
N SER A 828 2.19 12.75 -25.53
CA SER A 828 1.58 13.90 -24.85
C SER A 828 2.43 15.13 -25.04
N LEU A 829 1.87 16.15 -25.69
CA LEU A 829 2.36 17.52 -25.80
C LEU A 829 1.54 18.46 -24.91
N ARG A 830 0.75 17.90 -24.00
CA ARG A 830 -0.15 18.69 -23.18
C ARG A 830 0.62 19.79 -22.43
N GLY A 831 0.07 20.99 -22.34
CA GLY A 831 0.73 22.09 -21.64
C GLY A 831 1.95 22.68 -22.36
N CYS A 832 2.40 22.11 -23.49
CA CYS A 832 3.50 22.67 -24.31
C CYS A 832 3.04 23.91 -25.10
N ARG A 833 2.97 25.04 -24.39
CA ARG A 833 2.43 26.33 -24.88
C ARG A 833 3.23 27.04 -25.98
N HIS A 834 4.34 26.48 -26.44
CA HIS A 834 5.14 27.06 -27.54
C HIS A 834 4.95 26.35 -28.88
N ILE A 835 4.05 25.36 -28.93
CA ILE A 835 3.74 24.60 -30.14
C ILE A 835 2.40 25.11 -30.71
N PHE A 836 2.41 25.52 -31.97
CA PHE A 836 1.24 26.08 -32.67
C PHE A 836 0.75 25.16 -33.80
N ARG A 837 1.61 24.30 -34.33
CA ARG A 837 1.27 23.36 -35.41
C ARG A 837 1.88 21.99 -35.17
N LEU A 838 1.16 20.96 -35.62
CA LEU A 838 1.69 19.61 -35.74
C LEU A 838 2.32 19.44 -37.14
N PRO A 839 3.47 18.75 -37.26
CA PRO A 839 4.10 18.53 -38.55
C PRO A 839 3.30 17.52 -39.39
N ASP A 840 3.30 17.69 -40.72
CA ASP A 840 2.65 16.73 -41.63
C ASP A 840 3.30 15.35 -41.57
N SER A 841 4.59 15.27 -41.20
CA SER A 841 5.31 14.01 -40.97
C SER A 841 4.78 13.22 -39.78
N LEU A 842 3.89 13.76 -38.94
CA LEU A 842 3.25 13.02 -37.84
C LEU A 842 2.60 11.71 -38.34
N SER A 843 2.20 11.66 -39.62
CA SER A 843 1.71 10.42 -40.23
C SER A 843 2.75 9.29 -40.28
N ASP A 844 4.03 9.55 -40.08
CA ASP A 844 5.07 8.53 -40.07
C ASP A 844 5.01 7.67 -38.79
N LEU A 845 4.37 8.19 -37.72
CA LEU A 845 4.13 7.47 -36.47
C LEU A 845 2.94 6.49 -36.58
N GLN A 846 3.05 5.50 -37.46
CA GLN A 846 1.97 4.55 -37.79
C GLN A 846 1.45 3.73 -36.61
N GLN A 847 2.21 3.65 -35.51
CA GLN A 847 1.79 2.95 -34.28
C GLN A 847 1.07 3.85 -33.27
N LEU A 848 0.93 5.15 -33.56
CA LEU A 848 0.38 6.10 -32.59
C LEU A 848 -1.09 5.76 -32.27
N GLN A 849 -1.34 5.53 -30.98
CA GLN A 849 -2.65 5.21 -30.41
C GLN A 849 -3.24 6.42 -29.66
N THR A 850 -2.39 7.21 -29.00
CA THR A 850 -2.79 8.41 -28.25
C THR A 850 -1.98 9.62 -28.69
N LEU A 851 -2.69 10.69 -29.05
CA LEU A 851 -2.16 12.03 -29.24
C LEU A 851 -2.86 12.98 -28.28
N ASP A 852 -2.11 13.55 -27.33
CA ASP A 852 -2.62 14.57 -26.40
C ASP A 852 -2.00 15.93 -26.67
N ILE A 853 -2.83 16.87 -27.12
CA ILE A 853 -2.47 18.25 -27.49
C ILE A 853 -3.29 19.26 -26.70
N ARG A 854 -3.93 18.85 -25.59
CA ARG A 854 -4.70 19.76 -24.72
C ARG A 854 -3.77 20.83 -24.12
N ASP A 855 -4.31 21.98 -23.79
CA ASP A 855 -3.56 23.08 -23.16
C ASP A 855 -2.34 23.55 -24.00
N THR A 856 -2.40 23.37 -25.33
CA THR A 856 -1.46 23.92 -26.33
C THR A 856 -2.14 25.02 -27.15
N PHE A 857 -1.41 25.68 -28.07
CA PHE A 857 -1.99 26.61 -29.04
C PHE A 857 -2.18 25.99 -30.44
N ILE A 858 -2.23 24.66 -30.52
CA ILE A 858 -2.46 23.95 -31.78
C ILE A 858 -3.92 24.14 -32.20
N ASN A 859 -4.14 24.84 -33.31
CA ASN A 859 -5.49 25.18 -33.79
C ASN A 859 -6.03 24.26 -34.90
N MET A 860 -5.17 23.43 -35.50
CA MET A 860 -5.53 22.56 -36.61
C MET A 860 -4.71 21.25 -36.58
N VAL A 861 -5.41 20.12 -36.74
CA VAL A 861 -4.79 18.82 -36.96
C VAL A 861 -4.43 18.65 -38.45
N PRO A 862 -3.21 18.17 -38.80
CA PRO A 862 -2.77 18.05 -40.18
C PRO A 862 -3.60 17.00 -40.94
N LYS A 863 -3.78 17.19 -42.25
CA LYS A 863 -4.53 16.25 -43.10
C LYS A 863 -3.94 14.85 -43.10
N SER A 864 -2.65 14.73 -42.85
CA SER A 864 -1.93 13.46 -42.81
C SER A 864 -2.35 12.55 -41.64
N ILE A 865 -3.02 13.10 -40.60
CA ILE A 865 -3.50 12.33 -39.42
C ILE A 865 -4.39 11.15 -39.81
N ILE A 866 -5.14 11.24 -40.92
CA ILE A 866 -6.05 10.19 -41.39
C ILE A 866 -5.32 8.89 -41.77
N LYS A 867 -4.00 8.95 -41.94
CA LYS A 867 -3.15 7.77 -42.20
C LYS A 867 -2.87 6.96 -40.94
N LEU A 868 -3.13 7.50 -39.74
CA LEU A 868 -2.86 6.85 -38.46
C LEU A 868 -4.03 5.96 -38.03
N GLN A 869 -4.23 4.83 -38.71
CA GLN A 869 -5.41 3.97 -38.51
C GLN A 869 -5.50 3.33 -37.12
N LYS A 870 -4.37 3.25 -36.38
CA LYS A 870 -4.32 2.73 -35.01
C LYS A 870 -4.65 3.77 -33.93
N LEU A 871 -4.92 5.02 -34.33
CA LEU A 871 -5.19 6.13 -33.42
C LEU A 871 -6.56 5.93 -32.74
N GLN A 872 -6.55 5.88 -31.41
CA GLN A 872 -7.72 5.65 -30.57
C GLN A 872 -8.13 6.90 -29.79
N PHE A 873 -7.16 7.76 -29.44
CA PHE A 873 -7.40 8.93 -28.60
C PHE A 873 -6.77 10.18 -29.24
N ILE A 874 -7.61 11.11 -29.68
CA ILE A 874 -7.21 12.47 -30.05
C ILE A 874 -7.70 13.41 -28.96
N CYS A 875 -6.82 13.79 -28.05
CA CYS A 875 -7.15 14.66 -26.93
C CYS A 875 -6.80 16.08 -27.30
N ALA A 876 -7.83 16.86 -27.61
CA ALA A 876 -7.73 18.21 -28.13
C ALA A 876 -8.74 19.15 -27.44
N GLY A 877 -8.42 20.45 -27.45
CA GLY A 877 -9.19 21.49 -26.78
C GLY A 877 -8.76 21.73 -25.33
N ASN A 878 -9.04 22.93 -24.82
CA ASN A 878 -8.68 23.32 -23.46
C ASN A 878 -9.84 23.10 -22.49
N ALA A 879 -9.51 22.79 -21.24
CA ALA A 879 -10.46 22.89 -20.14
C ALA A 879 -10.85 24.36 -19.93
N ILE A 880 -12.13 24.66 -19.68
CA ILE A 880 -12.56 26.00 -19.25
C ILE A 880 -11.94 26.25 -17.86
N PRO A 881 -10.94 27.15 -17.71
CA PRO A 881 -10.45 27.53 -16.40
C PRO A 881 -11.45 28.53 -15.85
N LEU A 882 -12.25 28.10 -14.89
CA LEU A 882 -13.11 28.99 -14.12
C LEU A 882 -12.29 29.49 -12.94
N ASP A 883 -12.15 30.80 -12.81
CA ASP A 883 -11.63 31.44 -11.61
C ASP A 883 -12.66 31.26 -10.47
N ASN A 884 -12.26 30.61 -9.38
CA ASN A 884 -13.16 30.22 -8.28
C ASN A 884 -13.82 31.43 -7.57
N ASP A 885 -13.23 32.62 -7.67
CA ASP A 885 -13.68 33.80 -6.95
C ASP A 885 -14.47 34.82 -7.82
N THR A 886 -14.41 34.71 -9.16
CA THR A 886 -15.01 35.72 -10.05
C THR A 886 -15.81 35.16 -11.24
N GLY A 887 -15.81 33.84 -11.46
CA GLY A 887 -16.50 33.22 -12.60
C GLY A 887 -15.97 33.65 -13.97
N ARG A 888 -14.83 34.34 -14.04
CA ARG A 888 -14.20 34.79 -15.29
C ARG A 888 -13.21 33.74 -15.79
N VAL A 889 -13.11 33.62 -17.12
CA VAL A 889 -12.10 32.78 -17.79
C VAL A 889 -10.73 33.44 -17.64
N GLN A 890 -9.81 32.83 -16.89
CA GLN A 890 -8.42 33.27 -16.88
C GLN A 890 -7.75 32.92 -18.21
N ILE A 891 -7.41 33.95 -18.99
CA ILE A 891 -6.69 33.84 -20.25
C ILE A 891 -5.24 34.28 -19.99
N LEU A 892 -4.28 33.37 -20.19
CA LEU A 892 -2.89 33.79 -20.40
C LEU A 892 -2.72 34.19 -21.87
N PRO A 893 -2.34 35.44 -22.18
CA PRO A 893 -2.12 35.86 -23.55
C PRO A 893 -0.98 35.05 -24.18
N PRO A 894 -1.03 34.76 -25.50
CA PRO A 894 0.08 34.13 -26.20
C PRO A 894 1.34 35.00 -26.08
N PRO A 895 2.55 34.39 -26.02
CA PRO A 895 3.80 35.14 -25.92
C PRO A 895 3.96 36.14 -27.08
N ALA A 896 4.48 37.33 -26.77
CA ALA A 896 4.69 38.42 -27.72
C ALA A 896 5.62 37.95 -28.86
N GLY A 897 5.17 38.08 -30.12
CA GLY A 897 5.93 37.68 -31.31
C GLY A 897 5.42 36.46 -32.07
N SER A 898 4.27 35.86 -31.69
CA SER A 898 3.69 34.75 -32.46
C SER A 898 3.23 35.19 -33.86
N PRO A 899 3.44 34.38 -34.93
CA PRO A 899 3.06 34.71 -36.31
C PRO A 899 1.54 34.84 -36.52
N SER A 900 0.74 34.53 -35.50
CA SER A 900 -0.71 34.61 -35.52
C SER A 900 -1.24 35.98 -35.06
N PHE A 901 -0.41 36.95 -34.60
CA PHE A 901 -0.90 38.22 -34.01
C PHE A 901 -1.79 39.05 -34.97
N SER A 902 -1.57 38.93 -36.28
CA SER A 902 -2.38 39.58 -37.32
C SER A 902 -3.70 38.86 -37.66
N GLU A 903 -3.81 37.55 -37.44
CA GLU A 903 -5.07 36.77 -37.49
C GLU A 903 -5.83 36.80 -36.15
N PHE A 904 -5.12 36.97 -35.03
CA PHE A 904 -5.66 37.08 -33.66
C PHE A 904 -6.65 38.25 -33.49
N SER A 905 -6.50 39.33 -34.28
CA SER A 905 -7.23 40.59 -34.06
C SER A 905 -8.54 40.74 -34.86
N ARG A 906 -8.81 39.92 -35.88
CA ARG A 906 -9.98 40.11 -36.77
C ARG A 906 -11.27 39.41 -36.34
N ARG A 907 -11.25 38.60 -35.27
CA ARG A 907 -12.43 37.82 -34.81
C ARG A 907 -12.84 38.08 -33.34
N ASN A 908 -12.55 39.27 -32.81
CA ASN A 908 -13.01 39.69 -31.47
C ASN A 908 -14.53 40.01 -31.38
N ARG A 909 -15.38 39.30 -32.13
CA ARG A 909 -16.87 39.35 -31.98
C ARG A 909 -17.43 38.21 -31.12
N ILE A 910 -16.59 37.26 -30.71
CA ILE A 910 -16.98 36.05 -30.01
C ILE A 910 -16.31 36.10 -28.64
N GLY A 911 -17.07 36.20 -27.56
CA GLY A 911 -16.55 36.11 -26.18
C GLY A 911 -16.02 34.73 -25.80
N ILE A 912 -15.60 33.91 -26.77
CA ILE A 912 -15.05 32.56 -26.60
C ILE A 912 -13.62 32.57 -27.17
N PRO A 913 -12.59 32.41 -26.33
CA PRO A 913 -11.20 32.34 -26.76
C PRO A 913 -10.93 31.25 -27.80
N HIS A 914 -10.11 31.55 -28.81
CA HIS A 914 -9.75 30.64 -29.92
C HIS A 914 -8.96 29.38 -29.51
N ASN A 915 -8.64 29.17 -28.22
CA ASN A 915 -7.84 28.04 -27.74
C ASN A 915 -8.69 26.86 -27.22
N PHE A 916 -10.02 26.93 -27.30
CA PHE A 916 -10.89 25.90 -26.74
C PHE A 916 -11.14 24.69 -27.65
N CYS A 917 -10.94 24.83 -28.96
CA CYS A 917 -11.29 23.82 -29.95
C CYS A 917 -10.23 23.71 -31.04
N VAL A 918 -10.16 22.54 -31.68
CA VAL A 918 -9.20 22.27 -32.75
C VAL A 918 -9.94 21.92 -34.05
N LYS A 919 -9.46 22.46 -35.18
CA LYS A 919 -9.98 22.11 -36.51
C LYS A 919 -9.46 20.75 -36.93
N VAL A 920 -10.35 19.86 -37.36
CA VAL A 920 -9.98 18.56 -37.93
C VAL A 920 -10.06 18.57 -39.46
N PRO A 921 -9.21 17.80 -40.14
CA PRO A 921 -9.27 17.66 -41.59
C PRO A 921 -10.49 16.83 -42.02
N GLY A 922 -10.90 16.97 -43.28
CA GLY A 922 -11.84 16.02 -43.89
C GLY A 922 -11.17 14.65 -44.09
N GLY A 923 -11.96 13.58 -44.01
CA GLY A 923 -11.50 12.20 -43.95
C GLY A 923 -11.29 11.68 -42.51
N ILE A 924 -11.67 12.43 -41.48
CA ILE A 924 -11.53 11.99 -40.08
C ILE A 924 -12.35 10.73 -39.80
N GLY A 925 -13.47 10.54 -40.51
CA GLY A 925 -14.30 9.34 -40.42
C GLY A 925 -13.63 8.04 -40.87
N ILE A 926 -12.42 8.08 -41.43
CA ILE A 926 -11.61 6.90 -41.77
C ILE A 926 -10.98 6.28 -40.51
N LEU A 927 -10.79 7.07 -39.46
CA LEU A 927 -10.18 6.63 -38.20
C LEU A 927 -11.19 5.88 -37.32
N THR A 928 -11.72 4.77 -37.81
CA THR A 928 -12.82 4.02 -37.17
C THR A 928 -12.46 3.41 -35.81
N ALA A 929 -11.18 3.36 -35.45
CA ALA A 929 -10.67 2.92 -34.15
C ALA A 929 -10.73 4.02 -33.05
N LEU A 930 -11.19 5.23 -33.38
CA LEU A 930 -11.27 6.33 -32.40
C LEU A 930 -12.32 6.05 -31.31
N ASN A 931 -11.84 6.04 -30.07
CA ASN A 931 -12.64 5.94 -28.85
C ASN A 931 -12.85 7.33 -28.21
N TYR A 932 -11.92 8.26 -28.39
CA TYR A 932 -11.99 9.61 -27.83
C TYR A 932 -11.62 10.65 -28.88
N LEU A 933 -12.53 11.58 -29.10
CA LEU A 933 -12.29 12.79 -29.87
C LEU A 933 -12.57 14.01 -29.00
N GLY A 934 -11.52 14.80 -28.74
CA GLY A 934 -11.59 16.05 -27.97
C GLY A 934 -12.46 17.11 -28.64
N VAL A 935 -12.41 18.35 -28.15
CA VAL A 935 -13.29 19.43 -28.65
C VAL A 935 -12.88 19.86 -30.06
N ILE A 936 -13.68 19.49 -31.05
CA ILE A 936 -13.46 19.86 -32.46
C ILE A 936 -14.32 21.05 -32.88
N ASP A 937 -13.78 21.91 -33.75
CA ASP A 937 -14.51 23.06 -34.33
C ASP A 937 -15.23 22.66 -35.62
N VAL A 938 -16.57 22.74 -35.63
CA VAL A 938 -17.43 22.50 -36.80
C VAL A 938 -18.09 23.78 -37.34
N SER A 939 -17.71 24.97 -36.87
CA SER A 939 -18.18 26.25 -37.42
C SER A 939 -17.56 26.59 -38.78
N VAL A 940 -16.47 25.91 -39.14
CA VAL A 940 -15.69 26.16 -40.36
C VAL A 940 -16.42 25.73 -41.63
N SER A 941 -15.99 26.23 -42.80
CA SER A 941 -16.61 25.94 -44.12
C SER A 941 -16.71 24.46 -44.49
N ARG A 942 -15.95 23.57 -43.81
CA ARG A 942 -16.00 22.11 -43.97
C ARG A 942 -16.73 21.37 -42.82
N GLY A 943 -17.27 22.09 -41.84
CA GLY A 943 -17.86 21.52 -40.63
C GLY A 943 -19.03 20.57 -40.90
N LYS A 944 -19.89 20.88 -41.88
CA LYS A 944 -20.96 19.96 -42.31
C LYS A 944 -20.43 18.62 -42.83
N ALA A 945 -19.32 18.62 -43.57
CA ALA A 945 -18.70 17.38 -44.03
C ALA A 945 -18.13 16.57 -42.86
N VAL A 946 -17.45 17.25 -41.91
CA VAL A 946 -16.94 16.63 -40.69
C VAL A 946 -18.08 15.99 -39.88
N ILE A 947 -19.21 16.68 -39.70
CA ILE A 947 -20.39 16.15 -39.02
C ILE A 947 -20.86 14.85 -39.69
N LYS A 948 -20.99 14.82 -41.03
CA LYS A 948 -21.37 13.60 -41.75
C LYS A 948 -20.39 12.44 -41.53
N GLU A 949 -19.10 12.75 -41.49
CA GLU A 949 -18.05 11.75 -41.26
C GLU A 949 -18.07 11.16 -39.84
N LEU A 950 -18.55 11.90 -38.83
CA LEU A 950 -18.68 11.39 -37.46
C LEU A 950 -19.54 10.12 -37.37
N LYS A 951 -20.49 9.93 -38.31
CA LYS A 951 -21.32 8.72 -38.39
C LYS A 951 -20.50 7.43 -38.53
N ASN A 952 -19.31 7.52 -39.14
CA ASN A 952 -18.43 6.37 -39.35
C ASN A 952 -17.63 6.00 -38.09
N LEU A 953 -17.54 6.90 -37.11
CA LEU A 953 -16.76 6.71 -35.87
C LEU A 953 -17.61 6.03 -34.80
N THR A 954 -17.97 4.77 -35.04
CA THR A 954 -18.96 4.05 -34.22
C THR A 954 -18.48 3.64 -32.83
N LEU A 955 -17.15 3.65 -32.60
CA LEU A 955 -16.52 3.27 -31.33
C LEU A 955 -16.30 4.45 -30.36
N LEU A 956 -16.78 5.66 -30.69
CA LEU A 956 -16.58 6.83 -29.83
C LEU A 956 -17.32 6.67 -28.49
N HIS A 957 -16.57 6.74 -27.39
CA HIS A 957 -17.06 6.88 -26.03
C HIS A 957 -17.14 8.34 -25.58
N ASN A 958 -16.26 9.20 -26.11
CA ASN A 958 -16.20 10.62 -25.74
C ASN A 958 -16.10 11.50 -26.99
N LEU A 959 -16.97 12.51 -27.06
CA LEU A 959 -16.97 13.48 -28.15
C LEU A 959 -17.17 14.91 -27.60
N GLY A 960 -16.26 15.82 -27.97
CA GLY A 960 -16.45 17.25 -27.80
C GLY A 960 -16.63 17.97 -29.13
N VAL A 961 -17.62 18.85 -29.24
CA VAL A 961 -17.86 19.66 -30.45
C VAL A 961 -18.14 21.11 -30.08
N SER A 962 -17.57 22.02 -30.85
CA SER A 962 -17.80 23.47 -30.77
C SER A 962 -18.23 24.00 -32.14
N GLY A 963 -18.98 25.10 -32.15
CA GLY A 963 -19.51 25.70 -33.38
C GLY A 963 -20.88 25.14 -33.79
N ILE A 964 -21.67 24.63 -32.84
CA ILE A 964 -23.04 24.20 -33.10
C ILE A 964 -23.97 25.41 -33.16
N ASN A 965 -24.74 25.51 -34.25
CA ASN A 965 -25.69 26.59 -34.53
C ASN A 965 -26.94 26.03 -35.24
N ARG A 966 -27.94 26.90 -35.49
CA ARG A 966 -29.23 26.50 -36.08
C ARG A 966 -29.10 25.75 -37.41
N ASN A 967 -28.04 25.99 -38.17
CA ASN A 967 -27.85 25.42 -39.51
C ASN A 967 -27.23 24.02 -39.51
N ASN A 968 -26.67 23.57 -38.38
CA ASN A 968 -25.98 22.28 -38.29
C ASN A 968 -26.43 21.41 -37.10
N SER A 969 -27.18 21.96 -36.13
CA SER A 969 -27.59 21.22 -34.92
C SER A 969 -28.42 19.97 -35.23
N HIS A 970 -29.42 20.07 -36.10
CA HIS A 970 -30.26 18.93 -36.47
C HIS A 970 -29.45 17.79 -37.12
N GLU A 971 -28.53 18.13 -38.03
CA GLU A 971 -27.66 17.14 -38.68
C GLU A 971 -26.67 16.50 -37.69
N PHE A 972 -26.13 17.30 -36.77
CA PHE A 972 -25.22 16.84 -35.73
C PHE A 972 -25.91 15.86 -34.77
N PHE A 973 -27.04 16.24 -34.18
CA PHE A 973 -27.73 15.38 -33.22
C PHE A 973 -28.33 14.13 -33.88
N ALA A 974 -28.81 14.22 -35.13
CA ALA A 974 -29.20 13.05 -35.91
C ALA A 974 -28.00 12.10 -36.12
N THR A 975 -26.80 12.63 -36.35
CA THR A 975 -25.60 11.81 -36.51
C THR A 975 -25.22 11.10 -35.22
N ILE A 976 -25.17 11.80 -34.09
CA ILE A 976 -24.73 11.20 -32.81
C ILE A 976 -25.75 10.22 -32.21
N SER A 977 -27.03 10.32 -32.59
CA SER A 977 -28.08 9.38 -32.13
C SER A 977 -27.73 7.90 -32.43
N GLY A 978 -26.90 7.64 -33.45
CA GLY A 978 -26.44 6.30 -33.82
C GLY A 978 -25.26 5.76 -33.01
N HIS A 979 -24.61 6.57 -32.16
CA HIS A 979 -23.36 6.20 -31.48
C HIS A 979 -23.60 5.42 -30.18
N ARG A 980 -23.90 4.14 -30.29
CA ARG A 980 -24.31 3.27 -29.16
C ARG A 980 -23.32 3.22 -27.97
N HIS A 981 -22.03 3.50 -28.20
CA HIS A 981 -20.98 3.46 -27.18
C HIS A 981 -20.70 4.83 -26.54
N LEU A 982 -21.38 5.90 -26.96
CA LEU A 982 -21.10 7.26 -26.49
C LEU A 982 -21.55 7.44 -25.03
N GLU A 983 -20.58 7.70 -24.14
CA GLU A 983 -20.79 7.90 -22.71
C GLU A 983 -20.66 9.36 -22.27
N SER A 984 -19.87 10.16 -22.99
CA SER A 984 -19.69 11.59 -22.69
C SER A 984 -19.80 12.45 -23.94
N LEU A 985 -20.67 13.46 -23.86
CA LEU A 985 -20.90 14.42 -24.92
C LEU A 985 -20.72 15.84 -24.38
N SER A 986 -19.90 16.62 -25.08
CA SER A 986 -19.71 18.04 -24.80
C SER A 986 -20.04 18.85 -26.04
N VAL A 987 -20.98 19.78 -25.93
CA VAL A 987 -21.44 20.62 -27.02
C VAL A 987 -21.28 22.08 -26.64
N MET A 988 -20.57 22.85 -27.46
CA MET A 988 -20.45 24.29 -27.35
C MET A 988 -21.18 24.95 -28.51
N PHE A 989 -22.17 25.77 -28.17
CA PHE A 989 -23.00 26.49 -29.10
C PHE A 989 -22.41 27.86 -29.44
N ASP A 990 -22.59 28.28 -30.70
CA ASP A 990 -22.31 29.65 -31.13
C ASP A 990 -23.41 30.62 -30.67
N ASN A 991 -23.19 31.93 -30.80
CA ASN A 991 -24.13 32.96 -30.35
C ASN A 991 -25.52 32.90 -31.06
N ASP A 992 -25.60 32.33 -32.28
CA ASP A 992 -26.85 32.16 -33.05
C ASP A 992 -27.50 30.79 -32.77
N ASN A 993 -27.82 30.49 -31.51
CA ASN A 993 -28.25 29.15 -31.07
C ASN A 993 -29.68 29.04 -30.51
N LEU A 994 -30.45 30.13 -30.53
CA LEU A 994 -31.84 30.09 -30.06
C LEU A 994 -32.61 29.01 -30.85
N GLY A 995 -33.36 28.09 -30.25
CA GLY A 995 -34.02 27.01 -31.00
C GLY A 995 -33.10 25.96 -31.65
N CYS A 996 -31.80 25.94 -31.33
CA CYS A 996 -30.89 24.86 -31.75
C CYS A 996 -31.28 23.48 -31.24
N MET A 997 -32.18 23.39 -30.27
CA MET A 997 -32.58 22.16 -29.58
C MET A 997 -34.02 21.72 -29.94
N ASP A 998 -34.70 22.45 -30.84
CA ASP A 998 -36.08 22.16 -31.23
C ASP A 998 -36.16 20.99 -32.23
N GLY A 999 -37.02 20.01 -31.97
CA GLY A 999 -37.31 18.92 -32.92
C GLY A 999 -36.16 17.97 -33.22
N ILE A 1000 -35.22 17.81 -32.28
CA ILE A 1000 -33.99 17.04 -32.46
C ILE A 1000 -34.10 15.60 -31.93
N ALA A 1001 -33.46 14.66 -32.64
CA ALA A 1001 -33.30 13.28 -32.20
C ALA A 1001 -32.49 13.17 -30.90
N PRO A 1002 -32.91 12.32 -29.95
CA PRO A 1002 -32.18 12.12 -28.70
C PRO A 1002 -30.80 11.51 -28.96
N PRO A 1003 -29.77 11.89 -28.17
CA PRO A 1003 -28.51 11.17 -28.14
C PRO A 1003 -28.70 9.76 -27.53
N PRO A 1004 -27.69 8.89 -27.64
CA PRO A 1004 -27.76 7.49 -27.20
C PRO A 1004 -28.09 7.33 -25.70
N GLU A 1005 -28.86 6.29 -25.34
CA GLU A 1005 -29.31 6.02 -23.96
C GLU A 1005 -28.18 5.73 -22.96
N ASN A 1006 -26.99 5.37 -23.45
CA ASN A 1006 -25.81 5.08 -22.64
C ASN A 1006 -25.06 6.33 -22.15
N LEU A 1007 -25.53 7.52 -22.49
CA LEU A 1007 -24.88 8.78 -22.14
C LEU A 1007 -24.87 8.98 -20.61
N ARG A 1008 -23.67 9.09 -20.03
CA ARG A 1008 -23.43 9.27 -18.59
C ARG A 1008 -23.12 10.71 -18.22
N SER A 1009 -22.52 11.46 -19.14
CA SER A 1009 -22.11 12.85 -18.95
C SER A 1009 -22.52 13.71 -20.15
N LEU A 1010 -23.30 14.75 -19.91
CA LEU A 1010 -23.71 15.73 -20.91
C LEU A 1010 -23.27 17.13 -20.51
N LYS A 1011 -22.71 17.87 -21.46
CA LYS A 1011 -22.27 19.25 -21.23
C LYS A 1011 -22.75 20.14 -22.36
N LEU A 1012 -23.44 21.21 -22.01
CA LEU A 1012 -23.99 22.16 -22.95
C LEU A 1012 -23.46 23.56 -22.59
N TYR A 1013 -22.63 24.11 -23.46
CA TYR A 1013 -21.99 25.41 -23.25
C TYR A 1013 -22.54 26.48 -24.17
N GLY A 1014 -22.86 27.65 -23.62
CA GLY A 1014 -23.31 28.82 -24.37
C GLY A 1014 -24.78 28.78 -24.78
N LEU A 1015 -25.58 27.86 -24.24
CA LEU A 1015 -26.99 27.66 -24.61
C LEU A 1015 -27.87 28.87 -24.18
N VAL A 1016 -28.75 29.33 -25.07
CA VAL A 1016 -29.66 30.46 -24.82
C VAL A 1016 -31.11 29.96 -24.84
N GLY A 1017 -31.77 29.98 -23.67
CA GLY A 1017 -33.21 29.70 -23.55
C GLY A 1017 -33.55 28.37 -22.88
N LYS A 1018 -33.82 27.34 -23.68
CA LYS A 1018 -34.47 26.07 -23.25
C LYS A 1018 -33.56 24.86 -23.26
N LEU A 1019 -33.74 23.93 -22.32
CA LEU A 1019 -33.09 22.63 -22.32
C LEU A 1019 -33.80 21.65 -23.25
N PRO A 1020 -33.09 20.67 -23.82
CA PRO A 1020 -33.72 19.62 -24.62
C PRO A 1020 -34.57 18.68 -23.77
N VAL A 1021 -35.85 18.49 -24.14
CA VAL A 1021 -36.79 17.58 -23.46
C VAL A 1021 -36.26 16.15 -23.35
N TRP A 1022 -35.54 15.66 -24.36
CA TRP A 1022 -34.98 14.31 -24.34
C TRP A 1022 -33.95 14.09 -23.23
N MET A 1023 -33.36 15.14 -22.66
CA MET A 1023 -32.38 14.99 -21.57
C MET A 1023 -33.00 14.32 -20.36
N MET A 1024 -34.29 14.55 -20.14
CA MET A 1024 -35.08 13.94 -19.06
C MET A 1024 -35.36 12.46 -19.28
N GLN A 1025 -35.17 11.97 -20.51
CA GLN A 1025 -35.36 10.56 -20.88
C GLN A 1025 -34.07 9.74 -20.71
N LEU A 1026 -32.92 10.39 -20.50
CA LEU A 1026 -31.61 9.73 -20.39
C LEU A 1026 -31.43 9.11 -19.01
N ARG A 1027 -31.80 7.83 -18.89
CA ARG A 1027 -31.73 7.08 -17.62
C ARG A 1027 -30.31 6.87 -17.10
N SER A 1028 -29.31 6.84 -17.97
CA SER A 1028 -27.91 6.61 -17.58
C SER A 1028 -27.17 7.88 -17.16
N LEU A 1029 -27.82 9.04 -17.25
CA LEU A 1029 -27.17 10.33 -17.07
C LEU A 1029 -26.84 10.56 -15.59
N THR A 1030 -25.55 10.64 -15.28
CA THR A 1030 -25.05 10.84 -13.91
C THR A 1030 -24.50 12.23 -13.69
N ARG A 1031 -24.18 12.95 -14.76
CA ARG A 1031 -23.56 14.27 -14.69
C ARG A 1031 -24.02 15.22 -15.79
N ILE A 1032 -24.31 16.45 -15.38
CA ILE A 1032 -24.69 17.54 -16.27
C ILE A 1032 -23.86 18.79 -15.96
N ASP A 1033 -23.25 19.38 -16.99
CA ASP A 1033 -22.66 20.72 -16.94
C ASP A 1033 -23.42 21.65 -17.90
N LEU A 1034 -24.00 22.71 -17.38
CA LEU A 1034 -24.74 23.70 -18.19
C LEU A 1034 -24.08 25.07 -18.02
N GLN A 1035 -23.76 25.70 -19.15
CA GLN A 1035 -23.48 27.13 -19.20
C GLN A 1035 -24.54 27.82 -20.03
N MET A 1036 -25.36 28.63 -19.37
CA MET A 1036 -26.54 29.26 -19.96
C MET A 1036 -26.56 30.77 -19.69
N THR A 1037 -27.20 31.51 -20.60
CA THR A 1037 -27.44 32.95 -20.39
C THR A 1037 -28.59 33.22 -19.44
N THR A 1038 -29.66 32.41 -19.51
CA THR A 1038 -30.84 32.44 -18.65
C THR A 1038 -31.29 31.02 -18.38
N LEU A 1039 -31.72 30.72 -17.16
CA LEU A 1039 -32.23 29.41 -16.76
C LEU A 1039 -33.59 29.62 -16.06
N PRO A 1040 -34.71 29.58 -16.81
CA PRO A 1040 -36.05 29.75 -16.26
C PRO A 1040 -36.39 28.68 -15.21
N GLN A 1041 -37.30 29.01 -14.28
CA GLN A 1041 -37.77 28.07 -13.25
C GLN A 1041 -38.32 26.77 -13.85
N GLU A 1042 -39.07 26.85 -14.97
CA GLU A 1042 -39.60 25.67 -15.67
C GLU A 1042 -38.50 24.68 -16.10
N GLU A 1043 -37.32 25.18 -16.46
CA GLU A 1043 -36.17 24.36 -16.87
C GLU A 1043 -35.43 23.79 -15.64
N MET A 1044 -35.42 24.51 -14.52
CA MET A 1044 -34.93 24.02 -13.22
C MET A 1044 -35.80 22.88 -12.69
N ASP A 1045 -37.11 23.03 -12.73
CA ASP A 1045 -38.06 22.00 -12.33
C ASP A 1045 -37.92 20.76 -13.22
N ALA A 1046 -37.63 20.96 -14.52
CA ALA A 1046 -37.38 19.86 -15.43
C ALA A 1046 -36.11 19.06 -15.05
N LEU A 1047 -35.04 19.72 -14.57
CA LEU A 1047 -33.81 19.04 -14.11
C LEU A 1047 -34.04 18.14 -12.89
N GLU A 1048 -35.04 18.43 -12.05
CA GLU A 1048 -35.44 17.59 -10.92
C GLU A 1048 -35.90 16.19 -11.37
N GLY A 1049 -36.44 16.08 -12.59
CA GLY A 1049 -36.91 14.81 -13.16
C GLY A 1049 -35.81 13.78 -13.49
N ILE A 1050 -34.52 14.12 -13.36
CA ILE A 1050 -33.40 13.24 -13.75
C ILE A 1050 -32.96 12.36 -12.57
N LEU A 1051 -33.55 11.16 -12.50
CA LEU A 1051 -33.44 10.24 -11.36
C LEU A 1051 -32.01 9.83 -10.94
N ASN A 1052 -31.06 9.75 -11.87
CA ASN A 1052 -29.71 9.22 -11.62
C ASN A 1052 -28.62 10.30 -11.56
N LEU A 1053 -29.01 11.58 -11.53
CA LEU A 1053 -28.07 12.71 -11.52
C LEU A 1053 -27.30 12.77 -10.20
N ARG A 1054 -25.98 12.60 -10.27
CA ARG A 1054 -25.05 12.69 -9.12
C ARG A 1054 -24.32 14.01 -9.06
N THR A 1055 -24.19 14.70 -10.20
CA THR A 1055 -23.45 15.95 -10.29
C THR A 1055 -24.11 16.90 -11.26
N LEU A 1056 -24.42 18.10 -10.78
CA LEU A 1056 -24.93 19.21 -11.57
C LEU A 1056 -23.99 20.41 -11.40
N CYS A 1057 -23.45 20.91 -12.51
CA CYS A 1057 -22.67 22.13 -12.54
C CYS A 1057 -23.39 23.18 -13.39
N LEU A 1058 -23.77 24.30 -12.79
CA LEU A 1058 -24.48 25.39 -13.45
C LEU A 1058 -23.59 26.63 -13.52
N PHE A 1059 -23.47 27.19 -14.71
CA PHE A 1059 -22.81 28.47 -14.98
C PHE A 1059 -23.82 29.41 -15.64
N VAL A 1060 -24.43 30.27 -14.83
CA VAL A 1060 -25.39 31.27 -15.30
C VAL A 1060 -24.70 32.63 -15.28
N LYS A 1061 -24.82 33.42 -16.35
CA LYS A 1061 -24.34 34.81 -16.34
C LYS A 1061 -25.21 35.62 -15.37
N GLU A 1062 -24.59 36.34 -14.43
CA GLU A 1062 -25.29 37.34 -13.60
C GLU A 1062 -25.96 38.40 -14.48
N PHE A 1063 -27.24 38.67 -14.20
CA PHE A 1063 -27.95 39.83 -14.72
C PHE A 1063 -27.39 41.11 -14.06
N GLN A 1064 -27.22 42.18 -14.84
CA GLN A 1064 -26.87 43.50 -14.29
C GLN A 1064 -28.08 44.26 -13.72
N ASP A 1065 -29.30 43.73 -13.88
CA ASP A 1065 -30.51 44.32 -13.32
C ASP A 1065 -31.13 43.31 -12.34
N GLY A 1066 -31.12 43.65 -11.05
CA GLY A 1066 -31.43 42.75 -9.94
C GLY A 1066 -32.91 42.48 -9.72
N ASP A 1067 -33.51 41.65 -10.57
CA ASP A 1067 -34.77 40.94 -10.32
C ASP A 1067 -34.65 39.44 -10.60
#